data_AF-A0AAD9SWP0-F1
#
_entry.id   AF-A0AAD9SWP0-F1
#
_cell.length_a   1.000
_cell.length_b   1.000
_cell.length_c   1.000
_cell.angle_alpha   90.00
_cell.angle_beta   90.00
_cell.angle_gamma   90.00
#
_symmetry.space_group_name_H-M   'P 1'
#
loop_
_entity.id
_entity.type
_entity.pdbx_description
1 polymer ?
#
loop_
_entity_poly.entity_id
_entity_poly.type
_entity_poly.pdbx_seq_one_letter_code
_entity_poly.pdbx_strand_id
1 'polypeptide(L)'
;MAAPLRGEAEQSHGIGQALKQNGLGEARPGTAAPAKEAAAAAAAAATLVLTNRAGESRSPYVRAHAGNPVAWQIWGDEAVELARRENRLLFVSIGYNACHWCHVMERESFENQEVAALLNSCFIPIKIDREERPDIDRIYMNFVQATTGSGGWPLNVFVTPDLKPVFGGTYWPGPTSQPAVDGQVDFLTILDKLSTVWREQEERCRRDSEQILEQLKSFAAEGTFGGRPGQGGDGDGLDIELLEEATQHFAETYDAQNGGFSQAPKFPTPSKLSFLLRLGQYPPVVIDVVGAAECRYAQNMAVTTLRKMARGGIHDHIGHGFARYSVTADWSLPHFEKMLYDNAQLLHVYLDAFLLSRDAELLGVVYDISTYLTTTLAHSAGGFYSSEDADSLYRRGDFEKREGAYYVWTKREFENVLGLSREPLLSAFFNVADHGNVEHANDAHDEFLDQNVLAIVSTPSALGSQFGMKEEEVVRMIKEGKAALRSHREKERVRPGLDDKIVTSWNGIAIGALARTGAVVKGFDPVQSEKFLSSAIRAATFIRDNLYDGSSKLLYRVWREGRGDTEGFAEDYALLIEGLIDLYEATFDEKWLQWADDLQQTQISLFFDAVGTGGFFSTSISAPHIILRLKDGMDTSEPSTNGTSASNLYRLSSLFHDCSYAEKAKQTIAGFESETLQYPWLFASFMPSIVASQLGIRGVVVAGTDVVGRVKEFEKSPRGGLGTFAWLPSSGGWLRSRNELLKHYGEDGQTRVMVCEGGVCKEDGVLDEQPAGGEKDSGLPGVGELGGALPSIGEGKLTVSGDNAGPAPT
;
A
#
# COMPACT_ATOMS: atom_id res chain seq x y z
N MET A 1 -3.18 -5.35 -15.49
CA MET A 1 -2.88 -5.38 -16.94
C MET A 1 -4.03 -4.68 -17.65
N ALA A 2 -3.75 -3.59 -18.37
CA ALA A 2 -4.76 -2.81 -19.07
C ALA A 2 -5.24 -3.57 -20.32
N ALA A 3 -6.56 -3.66 -20.53
CA ALA A 3 -7.10 -4.06 -21.83
C ALA A 3 -6.58 -3.08 -22.90
N PRO A 4 -6.12 -3.54 -24.07
CA PRO A 4 -5.64 -2.63 -25.11
C PRO A 4 -6.81 -1.80 -25.62
N LEU A 5 -6.69 -0.46 -25.56
CA LEU A 5 -7.59 0.54 -26.16
C LEU A 5 -7.60 0.50 -27.70
N ARG A 6 -7.68 -0.69 -28.30
CA ARG A 6 -7.78 -0.87 -29.76
C ARG A 6 -9.23 -1.11 -30.14
N GLY A 7 -9.98 -0.01 -30.27
CA GLY A 7 -11.19 0.02 -31.08
C GLY A 7 -10.86 -0.24 -32.56
N GLU A 8 -11.85 -0.77 -33.28
CA GLU A 8 -11.74 -1.23 -34.67
C GLU A 8 -11.21 -0.17 -35.66
N ALA A 9 -10.59 -0.68 -36.72
CA ALA A 9 -9.72 0.01 -37.66
C ALA A 9 -10.33 1.26 -38.35
N GLU A 10 -9.82 2.44 -37.99
CA GLU A 10 -9.52 3.53 -38.92
C GLU A 10 -8.12 4.10 -38.61
N GLN A 11 -7.30 4.26 -39.65
CA GLN A 11 -5.87 4.59 -39.56
C GLN A 11 -5.62 5.99 -38.95
N SER A 12 -5.51 6.08 -37.63
CA SER A 12 -4.83 7.18 -36.94
C SER A 12 -3.63 6.63 -36.18
N HIS A 13 -2.44 6.79 -36.77
CA HIS A 13 -1.19 6.41 -36.10
C HIS A 13 -0.85 7.51 -35.08
N GLY A 14 -1.19 7.29 -33.81
CA GLY A 14 -0.82 8.18 -32.72
C GLY A 14 0.71 8.34 -32.63
N ILE A 15 1.18 9.51 -32.19
CA ILE A 15 2.61 9.85 -32.08
C ILE A 15 3.40 8.79 -31.28
N GLY A 16 2.81 8.21 -30.23
CA GLY A 16 3.41 7.12 -29.44
C GLY A 16 3.62 5.80 -30.21
N GLN A 17 2.78 5.51 -31.20
CA GLN A 17 2.95 4.35 -32.09
C GLN A 17 3.93 4.67 -33.23
N ALA A 18 3.93 5.90 -33.75
CA ALA A 18 4.90 6.36 -34.74
C ALA A 18 6.35 6.35 -34.20
N LEU A 19 6.53 6.60 -32.90
CA LEU A 19 7.82 6.48 -32.20
C LEU A 19 8.25 5.02 -31.95
N LYS A 20 7.29 4.07 -31.87
CA LYS A 20 7.55 2.64 -31.63
C LYS A 20 7.63 1.77 -32.89
N GLN A 21 6.96 2.15 -34.00
CA GLN A 21 6.76 1.27 -35.16
C GLN A 21 7.62 1.58 -36.40
N ASN A 22 8.29 2.73 -36.48
CA ASN A 22 9.15 3.03 -37.62
C ASN A 22 10.61 2.71 -37.32
N GLY A 23 11.05 1.54 -37.79
CA GLY A 23 12.44 1.32 -38.14
C GLY A 23 12.90 2.40 -39.14
N LEU A 24 13.79 3.26 -38.66
CA LEU A 24 14.81 4.00 -39.38
C LEU A 24 14.57 4.21 -40.89
N GLY A 25 13.95 5.34 -41.24
CA GLY A 25 14.08 5.90 -42.58
C GLY A 25 15.37 6.73 -42.65
N GLU A 26 16.36 6.28 -43.42
CA GLU A 26 17.59 7.01 -43.70
C GLU A 26 17.29 8.43 -44.23
N ALA A 27 17.84 9.45 -43.55
CA ALA A 27 17.84 10.81 -44.05
C ALA A 27 18.73 10.91 -45.31
N ARG A 28 18.15 11.31 -46.44
CA ARG A 28 18.92 11.69 -47.64
C ARG A 28 19.53 13.09 -47.45
N PRO A 29 20.79 13.33 -47.86
CA PRO A 29 21.44 14.62 -47.72
C PRO A 29 20.99 15.58 -48.84
N GLY A 30 20.65 16.82 -48.51
CA GLY A 30 20.19 17.79 -49.52
C GLY A 30 20.05 19.24 -49.06
N THR A 31 21.17 19.96 -49.10
CA THR A 31 21.36 21.42 -49.32
C THR A 31 21.06 22.42 -48.21
N ALA A 32 22.07 23.26 -47.96
CA ALA A 32 22.20 24.20 -46.87
C ALA A 32 21.69 25.62 -47.21
N ALA A 33 21.11 26.27 -46.20
CA ALA A 33 20.94 27.72 -45.99
C ALA A 33 19.93 28.48 -46.91
N PRO A 34 19.18 29.48 -46.37
CA PRO A 34 19.61 30.43 -45.35
C PRO A 34 18.82 30.35 -44.03
N ALA A 35 19.35 29.59 -43.07
CA ALA A 35 18.94 29.58 -41.67
C ALA A 35 19.42 30.83 -40.88
N LYS A 36 20.09 31.78 -41.54
CA LYS A 36 20.74 32.92 -40.88
C LYS A 36 19.84 34.14 -40.67
N GLU A 37 18.80 34.32 -41.49
CA GLU A 37 17.88 35.46 -41.35
C GLU A 37 16.71 35.18 -40.38
N ALA A 38 16.26 33.93 -40.27
CA ALA A 38 15.29 33.51 -39.25
C ALA A 38 15.89 33.52 -37.82
N ALA A 39 17.19 33.20 -37.69
CA ALA A 39 17.91 33.25 -36.42
C ALA A 39 18.10 34.68 -35.88
N ALA A 40 18.16 35.68 -36.77
CA ALA A 40 18.30 37.09 -36.38
C ALA A 40 16.96 37.71 -35.90
N ALA A 41 15.81 37.22 -36.38
CA ALA A 41 14.49 37.67 -35.94
C ALA A 41 14.08 37.06 -34.58
N ALA A 42 14.56 35.86 -34.25
CA ALA A 42 14.34 35.21 -32.96
C ALA A 42 15.14 35.84 -31.79
N ALA A 43 16.20 36.60 -32.09
CA ALA A 43 17.08 37.22 -31.10
C ALA A 43 16.52 38.50 -30.45
N ALA A 44 15.34 38.97 -30.87
CA ALA A 44 14.71 40.19 -30.35
C ALA A 44 13.58 39.95 -29.32
N ALA A 45 13.20 38.69 -29.07
CA ALA A 45 12.35 38.33 -27.93
C ALA A 45 13.26 38.02 -26.74
N ALA A 46 12.99 38.61 -25.57
CA ALA A 46 13.73 38.30 -24.35
C ALA A 46 13.75 36.78 -24.14
N THR A 47 14.92 36.16 -24.26
CA THR A 47 15.06 34.71 -24.10
C THR A 47 14.64 34.36 -22.68
N LEU A 48 13.58 33.56 -22.52
CA LEU A 48 13.14 33.08 -21.22
C LEU A 48 14.31 32.38 -20.50
N VAL A 49 14.74 32.94 -19.37
CA VAL A 49 15.74 32.33 -18.49
C VAL A 49 15.01 31.80 -17.26
N LEU A 50 14.93 30.49 -17.14
CA LEU A 50 14.33 29.83 -15.98
C LEU A 50 15.33 29.80 -14.82
N THR A 51 14.83 29.96 -13.60
CA THR A 51 15.60 29.77 -12.36
C THR A 51 15.10 28.50 -11.68
N ASN A 52 15.99 27.68 -11.13
CA ASN A 52 15.60 26.50 -10.36
C ASN A 52 14.92 26.93 -9.05
N ARG A 53 13.68 26.48 -8.85
CA ARG A 53 12.80 26.80 -7.70
C ARG A 53 12.58 25.61 -6.78
N ALA A 54 13.19 24.45 -7.04
CA ALA A 54 13.03 23.25 -6.20
C ALA A 54 13.33 23.51 -4.72
N GLY A 55 14.28 24.41 -4.42
CA GLY A 55 14.62 24.82 -3.05
C GLY A 55 13.51 25.56 -2.29
N GLU A 56 12.48 26.06 -2.98
CA GLU A 56 11.30 26.69 -2.37
C GLU A 56 10.32 25.66 -1.78
N SER A 57 10.41 24.38 -2.21
CA SER A 57 9.50 23.33 -1.77
C SER A 57 9.76 22.86 -0.33
N ARG A 58 8.69 22.44 0.36
CA ARG A 58 8.77 21.74 1.64
C ARG A 58 9.01 20.24 1.50
N SER A 59 8.60 19.64 0.39
CA SER A 59 8.88 18.23 0.08
C SER A 59 10.39 17.96 0.08
N PRO A 60 10.88 16.97 0.86
CA PRO A 60 12.26 16.50 0.77
C PRO A 60 12.66 16.12 -0.64
N TYR A 61 11.77 15.38 -1.33
CA TYR A 61 12.00 14.90 -2.68
C TYR A 61 12.21 16.05 -3.66
N VAL A 62 11.28 17.01 -3.71
CA VAL A 62 11.42 18.15 -4.62
C VAL A 62 12.65 18.99 -4.23
N ARG A 63 12.85 19.27 -2.94
CA ARG A 63 13.96 20.10 -2.44
C ARG A 63 15.33 19.49 -2.73
N ALA A 64 15.45 18.16 -2.77
CA ALA A 64 16.71 17.47 -3.10
C ALA A 64 17.29 17.93 -4.44
N HIS A 65 16.43 18.31 -5.39
CA HIS A 65 16.81 18.75 -6.74
C HIS A 65 17.18 20.24 -6.85
N ALA A 66 17.30 20.97 -5.73
CA ALA A 66 17.65 22.40 -5.73
C ALA A 66 19.05 22.70 -6.29
N GLY A 67 19.96 21.72 -6.25
CA GLY A 67 21.31 21.82 -6.81
C GLY A 67 21.41 21.52 -8.30
N ASN A 68 20.35 20.98 -8.91
CA ASN A 68 20.41 20.43 -10.25
C ASN A 68 20.49 21.56 -11.30
N PRO A 69 21.20 21.34 -12.43
CA PRO A 69 21.23 22.30 -13.54
C PRO A 69 19.87 22.45 -14.23
N VAL A 70 18.96 21.50 -14.09
CA VAL A 70 17.56 21.65 -14.53
C VAL A 70 16.89 22.74 -13.70
N ALA A 71 16.30 23.72 -14.36
CA ALA A 71 15.61 24.85 -13.74
C ALA A 71 14.18 24.44 -13.33
N TRP A 72 14.05 23.54 -12.36
CA TRP A 72 12.78 23.01 -11.91
C TRP A 72 11.82 24.11 -11.45
N GLN A 73 10.57 24.05 -11.90
CA GLN A 73 9.47 24.89 -11.48
C GLN A 73 8.54 24.12 -10.53
N ILE A 74 7.84 24.85 -9.65
CA ILE A 74 6.85 24.28 -8.73
C ILE A 74 5.50 24.19 -9.43
N TRP A 75 4.82 23.05 -9.32
CA TRP A 75 3.48 22.89 -9.88
C TRP A 75 2.48 23.87 -9.24
N GLY A 76 1.85 24.71 -10.05
CA GLY A 76 0.86 25.69 -9.61
C GLY A 76 0.58 26.75 -10.67
N ASP A 77 -0.24 27.73 -10.34
CA ASP A 77 -0.71 28.79 -11.25
C ASP A 77 0.43 29.42 -12.05
N GLU A 78 1.54 29.74 -11.38
CA GLU A 78 2.68 30.40 -12.00
C GLU A 78 3.34 29.56 -13.11
N ALA A 79 3.61 28.27 -12.85
CA ALA A 79 4.23 27.39 -13.82
C ALA A 79 3.30 27.05 -14.98
N VAL A 80 2.00 26.88 -14.69
CA VAL A 80 0.99 26.62 -15.71
C VAL A 80 0.77 27.84 -16.60
N GLU A 81 0.68 29.04 -16.02
CA GLU A 81 0.52 30.27 -16.79
C GLU A 81 1.78 30.62 -17.58
N LEU A 82 2.96 30.34 -17.03
CA LEU A 82 4.21 30.42 -17.76
C LEU A 82 4.19 29.51 -19.01
N ALA A 83 3.77 28.24 -18.86
CA ALA A 83 3.67 27.32 -19.98
C ALA A 83 2.69 27.81 -21.06
N ARG A 84 1.55 28.41 -20.67
CA ARG A 84 0.58 29.02 -21.61
C ARG A 84 1.15 30.22 -22.34
N ARG A 85 1.74 31.17 -21.60
CA ARG A 85 2.29 32.40 -22.19
C ARG A 85 3.41 32.11 -23.18
N GLU A 86 4.28 31.17 -22.84
CA GLU A 86 5.46 30.82 -23.65
C GLU A 86 5.15 29.74 -24.71
N ASN A 87 3.94 29.18 -24.68
CA ASN A 87 3.48 28.06 -25.51
C ASN A 87 4.47 26.87 -25.52
N ARG A 88 4.91 26.45 -24.34
CA ARG A 88 5.85 25.33 -24.17
C ARG A 88 5.18 24.16 -23.47
N LEU A 89 5.53 22.94 -23.90
CA LEU A 89 5.16 21.74 -23.16
C LEU A 89 5.77 21.80 -21.75
N LEU A 90 5.00 21.32 -20.76
CA LEU A 90 5.55 21.05 -19.44
C LEU A 90 6.16 19.64 -19.44
N PHE A 91 7.38 19.53 -18.94
CA PHE A 91 7.99 18.24 -18.64
C PHE A 91 7.76 17.96 -17.15
N VAL A 92 6.89 17.02 -16.83
CA VAL A 92 6.47 16.70 -15.47
C VAL A 92 7.17 15.41 -15.04
N SER A 93 8.09 15.53 -14.09
CA SER A 93 8.78 14.39 -13.46
C SER A 93 8.21 14.17 -12.06
N ILE A 94 7.68 12.98 -11.81
CA ILE A 94 6.98 12.59 -10.58
C ILE A 94 7.73 11.42 -9.92
N GLY A 95 7.94 11.51 -8.61
CA GLY A 95 8.54 10.46 -7.80
C GLY A 95 8.39 10.72 -6.31
N TYR A 96 9.21 10.08 -5.48
CA TYR A 96 9.22 10.25 -4.03
C TYR A 96 10.63 9.96 -3.49
N ASN A 97 10.90 10.41 -2.26
CA ASN A 97 12.25 10.51 -1.71
C ASN A 97 12.96 9.16 -1.54
N ALA A 98 12.23 8.10 -1.20
CA ALA A 98 12.81 6.79 -0.93
C ALA A 98 13.12 5.94 -2.18
N CYS A 99 12.72 6.42 -3.37
CA CYS A 99 12.77 5.64 -4.60
C CYS A 99 14.18 5.56 -5.19
N HIS A 100 14.78 4.37 -5.21
CA HIS A 100 16.09 4.12 -5.83
C HIS A 100 16.16 4.59 -7.29
N TRP A 101 15.20 4.16 -8.14
CA TRP A 101 15.20 4.53 -9.56
C TRP A 101 15.03 6.04 -9.82
N CYS A 102 14.44 6.78 -8.87
CA CYS A 102 14.41 8.24 -8.95
C CYS A 102 15.80 8.85 -8.76
N HIS A 103 16.59 8.33 -7.81
CA HIS A 103 17.97 8.75 -7.58
C HIS A 103 18.87 8.38 -8.77
N VAL A 104 18.70 7.18 -9.35
CA VAL A 104 19.41 6.77 -10.57
C VAL A 104 19.14 7.76 -11.70
N MET A 105 17.87 8.07 -11.97
CA MET A 105 17.52 9.02 -13.04
C MET A 105 18.03 10.44 -12.75
N GLU A 106 18.04 10.87 -11.49
CA GLU A 106 18.64 12.15 -11.12
C GLU A 106 20.11 12.24 -11.52
N ARG A 107 20.94 11.29 -11.06
CA ARG A 107 22.39 11.30 -11.30
C ARG A 107 22.70 11.22 -12.80
N GLU A 108 22.01 10.35 -13.51
CA GLU A 108 22.32 10.07 -14.91
C GLU A 108 21.75 11.12 -15.87
N SER A 109 20.61 11.71 -15.53
CA SER A 109 19.88 12.62 -16.42
C SER A 109 19.80 14.04 -15.88
N PHE A 110 19.28 14.26 -14.67
CA PHE A 110 18.97 15.61 -14.20
C PHE A 110 20.18 16.40 -13.71
N GLU A 111 21.28 15.73 -13.36
CA GLU A 111 22.59 16.36 -13.08
C GLU A 111 23.41 16.62 -14.36
N ASN A 112 23.03 16.02 -15.49
CA ASN A 112 23.72 16.16 -16.75
C ASN A 112 23.44 17.52 -17.41
N GLN A 113 24.49 18.26 -17.77
CA GLN A 113 24.40 19.61 -18.33
C GLN A 113 23.70 19.66 -19.71
N GLU A 114 23.86 18.63 -20.53
CA GLU A 114 23.26 18.59 -21.88
C GLU A 114 21.76 18.33 -21.80
N VAL A 115 21.35 17.37 -20.96
CA VAL A 115 19.94 17.10 -20.65
C VAL A 115 19.29 18.35 -20.06
N ALA A 116 19.94 18.99 -19.08
CA ALA A 116 19.42 20.20 -18.45
C ALA A 116 19.30 21.38 -19.42
N ALA A 117 20.26 21.56 -20.32
CA ALA A 117 20.20 22.61 -21.33
C ALA A 117 18.95 22.45 -22.22
N LEU A 118 18.68 21.24 -22.72
CA LEU A 118 17.49 20.96 -23.52
C LEU A 118 16.19 21.15 -22.73
N LEU A 119 16.13 20.63 -21.50
CA LEU A 119 14.96 20.80 -20.63
C LEU A 119 14.64 22.28 -20.39
N ASN A 120 15.65 23.07 -20.04
CA ASN A 120 15.49 24.49 -19.73
C ASN A 120 15.15 25.33 -20.97
N SER A 121 15.66 24.98 -22.15
CA SER A 121 15.43 25.75 -23.38
C SER A 121 14.12 25.42 -24.06
N CYS A 122 13.67 24.17 -24.00
CA CYS A 122 12.56 23.67 -24.82
C CYS A 122 11.26 23.45 -24.03
N PHE A 123 11.34 23.28 -22.72
CA PHE A 123 10.20 22.87 -21.88
C PHE A 123 10.04 23.78 -20.65
N ILE A 124 8.94 23.60 -19.92
CA ILE A 124 8.79 24.05 -18.52
C ILE A 124 8.97 22.82 -17.63
N PRO A 125 10.17 22.56 -17.07
CA PRO A 125 10.42 21.38 -16.26
C PRO A 125 9.79 21.55 -14.87
N ILE A 126 9.01 20.56 -14.44
CA ILE A 126 8.32 20.51 -13.16
C ILE A 126 8.68 19.23 -12.43
N LYS A 127 8.95 19.36 -11.12
CA LYS A 127 9.19 18.25 -10.21
C LYS A 127 8.06 18.11 -9.22
N ILE A 128 7.52 16.90 -9.07
CA ILE A 128 6.36 16.62 -8.19
C ILE A 128 6.68 15.45 -7.28
N ASP A 129 6.38 15.62 -6.00
CA ASP A 129 6.33 14.53 -5.03
C ASP A 129 4.95 13.87 -5.06
N ARG A 130 4.89 12.58 -5.43
CA ARG A 130 3.63 11.83 -5.47
C ARG A 130 2.98 11.70 -4.09
N GLU A 131 3.77 11.76 -3.02
CA GLU A 131 3.26 11.67 -1.67
C GLU A 131 2.50 12.94 -1.28
N GLU A 132 2.84 14.10 -1.86
CA GLU A 132 2.12 15.36 -1.65
C GLU A 132 0.99 15.56 -2.68
N ARG A 133 1.18 15.06 -3.92
CA ARG A 133 0.25 15.24 -5.05
C ARG A 133 -0.13 13.92 -5.75
N PRO A 134 -0.77 12.97 -5.04
CA PRO A 134 -1.24 11.72 -5.64
C PRO A 134 -2.33 11.95 -6.70
N ASP A 135 -3.04 13.07 -6.62
CA ASP A 135 -4.06 13.49 -7.58
C ASP A 135 -3.50 13.68 -8.99
N ILE A 136 -2.30 14.27 -9.09
CA ILE A 136 -1.59 14.45 -10.36
C ILE A 136 -0.94 13.14 -10.80
N ASP A 137 -0.26 12.46 -9.87
CA ASP A 137 0.42 11.18 -10.11
C ASP A 137 -0.53 10.16 -10.74
N ARG A 138 -1.72 9.95 -10.17
CA ARG A 138 -2.69 8.95 -10.66
C ARG A 138 -3.15 9.21 -12.09
N ILE A 139 -3.43 10.46 -12.45
CA ILE A 139 -3.89 10.81 -13.81
C ILE A 139 -2.82 10.44 -14.83
N TYR A 140 -1.58 10.84 -14.56
CA TYR A 140 -0.49 10.64 -15.50
C TYR A 140 0.06 9.21 -15.47
N MET A 141 0.00 8.51 -14.34
CA MET A 141 0.28 7.08 -14.24
C MET A 141 -0.73 6.28 -15.07
N ASN A 142 -2.04 6.58 -14.97
CA ASN A 142 -3.07 5.93 -15.78
C ASN A 142 -2.82 6.16 -17.28
N PHE A 143 -2.44 7.38 -17.67
CA PHE A 143 -2.04 7.67 -19.05
C PHE A 143 -0.85 6.81 -19.53
N VAL A 144 0.22 6.73 -18.75
CA VAL A 144 1.41 5.94 -19.12
C VAL A 144 1.08 4.45 -19.16
N GLN A 145 0.34 3.93 -18.18
CA GLN A 145 -0.08 2.53 -18.18
C GLN A 145 -0.97 2.20 -19.38
N ALA A 146 -1.93 3.06 -19.73
CA ALA A 146 -2.82 2.85 -20.87
C ALA A 146 -2.08 2.88 -22.22
N THR A 147 -1.04 3.71 -22.35
CA THR A 147 -0.31 3.88 -23.62
C THR A 147 0.92 2.99 -23.77
N THR A 148 1.49 2.52 -22.66
CA THR A 148 2.72 1.72 -22.67
C THR A 148 2.53 0.28 -22.21
N GLY A 149 1.47 -0.02 -21.45
CA GLY A 149 1.19 -1.32 -20.84
C GLY A 149 1.89 -1.53 -19.49
N SER A 150 2.77 -0.62 -19.07
CA SER A 150 3.47 -0.66 -17.79
C SER A 150 3.49 0.70 -17.12
N GLY A 151 3.88 0.74 -15.84
CA GLY A 151 3.98 1.98 -15.07
C GLY A 151 4.94 1.79 -13.89
N GLY A 152 5.29 2.89 -13.25
CA GLY A 152 6.26 2.91 -12.16
C GLY A 152 6.93 4.28 -12.04
N TRP A 153 7.75 4.42 -11.01
CA TRP A 153 8.51 5.65 -10.76
C TRP A 153 9.99 5.42 -11.07
N PRO A 154 10.72 6.43 -11.56
CA PRO A 154 10.27 7.81 -11.83
C PRO A 154 9.28 7.86 -13.00
N LEU A 155 8.23 8.65 -12.86
CA LEU A 155 7.20 8.85 -13.88
C LEU A 155 7.48 10.17 -14.60
N ASN A 156 7.63 10.12 -15.93
CA ASN A 156 8.01 11.29 -16.73
C ASN A 156 7.02 11.51 -17.86
N VAL A 157 6.37 12.66 -17.87
CA VAL A 157 5.27 12.96 -18.81
C VAL A 157 5.42 14.35 -19.41
N PHE A 158 5.23 14.44 -20.72
CA PHE A 158 5.15 15.70 -21.44
C PHE A 158 3.69 16.08 -21.61
N VAL A 159 3.31 17.25 -21.13
CA VAL A 159 1.93 17.72 -21.09
C VAL A 159 1.82 19.08 -21.77
N THR A 160 0.70 19.34 -22.43
CA THR A 160 0.42 20.63 -23.07
C THR A 160 0.28 21.75 -22.03
N PRO A 161 0.33 23.04 -22.43
CA PRO A 161 -0.02 24.16 -21.54
C PRO A 161 -1.41 24.07 -20.88
N ASP A 162 -2.30 23.25 -21.45
CA ASP A 162 -3.63 22.95 -20.94
C ASP A 162 -3.66 21.64 -20.13
N LEU A 163 -2.47 21.14 -19.75
CA LEU A 163 -2.19 20.00 -18.87
C LEU A 163 -2.56 18.62 -19.46
N LYS A 164 -2.84 18.55 -20.76
CA LYS A 164 -3.23 17.30 -21.45
C LYS A 164 -1.99 16.49 -21.80
N PRO A 165 -1.96 15.17 -21.54
CA PRO A 165 -0.77 14.36 -21.80
C PRO A 165 -0.51 14.18 -23.29
N VAL A 166 0.76 14.23 -23.69
CA VAL A 166 1.24 14.04 -25.07
C VAL A 166 2.01 12.72 -25.19
N PHE A 167 2.98 12.53 -24.30
CA PHE A 167 3.87 11.37 -24.29
C PHE A 167 4.40 11.15 -22.87
N GLY A 168 4.68 9.91 -22.49
CA GLY A 168 5.23 9.61 -21.19
C GLY A 168 5.81 8.22 -21.10
N GLY A 169 6.56 8.00 -20.02
CA GLY A 169 7.22 6.75 -19.70
C GLY A 169 7.75 6.77 -18.28
N THR A 170 8.43 5.71 -17.90
CA THR A 170 9.04 5.58 -16.58
C THR A 170 10.49 6.05 -16.63
N TYR A 171 11.43 5.13 -16.48
CA TYR A 171 12.86 5.37 -16.53
C TYR A 171 13.37 5.46 -17.98
N TRP A 172 14.16 6.51 -18.26
CA TRP A 172 14.90 6.66 -19.51
C TRP A 172 16.40 6.82 -19.19
N PRO A 173 17.29 6.00 -19.79
CA PRO A 173 18.71 6.06 -19.51
C PRO A 173 19.30 7.43 -19.86
N GLY A 174 20.21 7.90 -19.01
CA GLY A 174 21.03 9.08 -19.29
C GLY A 174 22.06 8.82 -20.41
N PRO A 175 22.67 9.89 -20.96
CA PRO A 175 23.63 9.78 -22.06
C PRO A 175 24.93 9.04 -21.70
N THR A 176 25.22 8.88 -20.41
CA THR A 176 26.42 8.17 -19.91
C THR A 176 26.17 6.71 -19.54
N SER A 177 24.92 6.26 -19.66
CA SER A 177 24.45 5.00 -19.08
C SER A 177 24.41 3.91 -20.14
N GLN A 178 24.71 2.67 -19.74
CA GLN A 178 24.45 1.53 -20.62
C GLN A 178 22.95 1.22 -20.59
N PRO A 179 22.28 1.08 -21.74
CA PRO A 179 20.87 0.70 -21.76
C PRO A 179 20.70 -0.67 -21.08
N ALA A 180 19.81 -0.76 -20.09
CA ALA A 180 19.49 -2.02 -19.42
C ALA A 180 18.81 -3.01 -20.38
N VAL A 181 18.19 -2.50 -21.46
CA VAL A 181 17.52 -3.26 -22.51
C VAL A 181 18.02 -2.82 -23.88
N ASP A 182 18.36 -3.78 -24.73
CA ASP A 182 18.79 -3.53 -26.12
C ASP A 182 17.68 -2.80 -26.90
N GLY A 183 18.06 -1.71 -27.59
CA GLY A 183 17.13 -0.83 -28.33
C GLY A 183 16.35 0.20 -27.49
N GLN A 184 16.62 0.33 -26.19
CA GLN A 184 16.03 1.42 -25.38
C GLN A 184 16.56 2.78 -25.84
N VAL A 185 15.65 3.73 -26.04
CA VAL A 185 15.97 5.09 -26.48
C VAL A 185 16.46 5.91 -25.27
N ASP A 186 17.59 6.59 -25.42
CA ASP A 186 18.12 7.48 -24.39
C ASP A 186 17.27 8.75 -24.20
N PHE A 187 17.46 9.42 -23.07
CA PHE A 187 16.63 10.57 -22.72
C PHE A 187 16.86 11.79 -23.63
N LEU A 188 18.09 12.02 -24.12
CA LEU A 188 18.40 13.12 -25.05
C LEU A 188 17.61 12.99 -26.36
N THR A 189 17.54 11.78 -26.90
CA THR A 189 16.80 11.47 -28.12
C THR A 189 15.30 11.71 -27.93
N ILE A 190 14.75 11.41 -26.75
CA ILE A 190 13.34 11.69 -26.43
C ILE A 190 13.09 13.20 -26.38
N LEU A 191 13.96 13.96 -25.71
CA LEU A 191 13.84 15.42 -25.59
C LEU A 191 13.92 16.11 -26.95
N ASP A 192 14.89 15.75 -27.78
CA ASP A 192 15.06 16.32 -29.13
C ASP A 192 13.82 16.06 -30.01
N LYS A 193 13.35 14.81 -30.03
CA LYS A 193 12.16 14.42 -30.80
C LYS A 193 10.92 15.17 -30.37
N LEU A 194 10.66 15.28 -29.06
CA LEU A 194 9.45 15.96 -28.60
C LEU A 194 9.51 17.47 -28.77
N SER A 195 10.68 18.08 -28.60
CA SER A 195 10.85 19.51 -28.88
C SER A 195 10.59 19.83 -30.35
N THR A 196 11.08 18.97 -31.26
CA THR A 196 10.88 19.10 -32.70
C THR A 196 9.42 18.88 -33.08
N VAL A 197 8.80 17.82 -32.57
CA VAL A 197 7.40 17.49 -32.86
C VAL A 197 6.45 18.59 -32.35
N TRP A 198 6.68 19.15 -31.15
CA TRP A 198 5.87 20.26 -30.66
C TRP A 198 6.00 21.51 -31.55
N ARG A 199 7.23 21.88 -31.93
CA ARG A 199 7.49 23.06 -32.76
C ARG A 199 6.90 22.94 -34.17
N GLU A 200 6.96 21.74 -34.76
CA GLU A 200 6.62 21.53 -36.17
C GLU A 200 5.19 20.98 -36.37
N GLN A 201 4.61 20.35 -35.35
CA GLN A 201 3.31 19.67 -35.43
C GLN A 201 2.39 19.98 -34.22
N GLU A 202 2.48 21.18 -33.64
CA GLU A 202 1.70 21.59 -32.45
C GLU A 202 0.20 21.22 -32.53
N GLU A 203 -0.47 21.60 -33.62
CA GLU A 203 -1.90 21.34 -33.83
C GLU A 203 -2.25 19.85 -33.83
N ARG A 204 -1.32 19.00 -34.29
CA ARG A 204 -1.48 17.56 -34.20
C ARG A 204 -1.33 17.09 -32.76
N CYS A 205 -0.31 17.55 -32.04
CA CYS A 205 -0.12 17.20 -30.63
C CYS A 205 -1.35 17.57 -29.79
N ARG A 206 -1.89 18.78 -29.97
CA ARG A 206 -3.08 19.23 -29.23
C ARG A 206 -4.30 18.34 -29.51
N ARG A 207 -4.53 17.99 -30.78
CA ARG A 207 -5.63 17.11 -31.19
C ARG A 207 -5.48 15.69 -30.64
N ASP A 208 -4.29 15.12 -30.77
CA ASP A 208 -4.00 13.76 -30.28
C ASP A 208 -4.14 13.72 -28.75
N SER A 209 -3.66 14.74 -28.03
CA SER A 209 -3.85 14.88 -26.58
C SER A 209 -5.30 15.05 -26.17
N GLU A 210 -6.13 15.75 -26.96
CA GLU A 210 -7.58 15.84 -26.72
C GLU A 210 -8.25 14.47 -26.82
N GLN A 211 -7.91 13.72 -27.87
CA GLN A 211 -8.45 12.39 -28.11
C GLN A 211 -8.05 11.41 -26.99
N ILE A 212 -6.80 11.45 -26.56
CA ILE A 212 -6.31 10.64 -25.43
C ILE A 212 -7.03 11.05 -24.13
N LEU A 213 -7.21 12.36 -23.89
CA LEU A 213 -7.94 12.82 -22.72
C LEU A 213 -9.38 12.32 -22.72
N GLU A 214 -10.05 12.34 -23.88
CA GLU A 214 -11.41 11.81 -24.01
C GLU A 214 -11.45 10.30 -23.78
N GLN A 215 -10.44 9.55 -24.24
CA GLN A 215 -10.31 8.13 -23.93
C GLN A 215 -10.03 7.86 -22.45
N LEU A 216 -9.22 8.70 -21.78
CA LEU A 216 -8.98 8.58 -20.34
C LEU A 216 -10.22 8.94 -19.52
N LYS A 217 -10.98 9.96 -19.96
CA LYS A 217 -12.29 10.30 -19.38
C LYS A 217 -13.28 9.17 -19.58
N SER A 218 -13.32 8.60 -20.79
CA SER A 218 -14.07 7.39 -21.08
C SER A 218 -13.60 6.36 -20.10
N PHE A 219 -12.38 5.83 -20.13
CA PHE A 219 -11.91 4.80 -19.20
C PHE A 219 -12.22 5.07 -17.70
N ALA A 220 -12.04 6.31 -17.23
CA ALA A 220 -12.39 6.70 -15.86
C ALA A 220 -13.91 6.75 -15.59
N ALA A 221 -14.73 6.94 -16.62
CA ALA A 221 -16.19 6.85 -16.62
C ALA A 221 -16.74 5.49 -17.09
N GLU A 222 -15.96 4.67 -17.82
CA GLU A 222 -16.19 3.27 -18.13
C GLU A 222 -16.02 2.46 -16.85
N GLY A 223 -15.25 3.00 -15.90
CA GLY A 223 -15.31 2.68 -14.48
C GLY A 223 -16.61 3.08 -13.76
N THR A 224 -17.66 3.45 -14.49
CA THR A 224 -18.95 3.92 -13.98
C THR A 224 -20.11 3.64 -14.96
N PHE A 225 -20.08 2.60 -15.79
CA PHE A 225 -21.13 2.31 -16.80
C PHE A 225 -22.50 1.87 -16.25
N GLY A 226 -22.83 2.20 -14.99
CA GLY A 226 -24.21 2.20 -14.50
C GLY A 226 -24.94 3.44 -15.00
N GLY A 227 -25.62 3.36 -16.14
CA GLY A 227 -26.48 4.43 -16.63
C GLY A 227 -27.61 4.72 -15.63
N ARG A 228 -27.50 5.83 -14.88
CA ARG A 228 -28.41 6.27 -13.79
C ARG A 228 -28.59 5.22 -12.67
N PRO A 229 -28.61 5.62 -11.39
CA PRO A 229 -29.10 4.74 -10.33
C PRO A 229 -30.54 4.30 -10.67
N GLY A 230 -30.74 3.03 -10.99
CA GLY A 230 -32.05 2.38 -10.97
C GLY A 230 -32.85 2.21 -12.27
N GLN A 231 -32.27 2.27 -13.49
CA GLN A 231 -33.02 1.88 -14.70
C GLN A 231 -32.14 1.17 -15.76
N GLY A 232 -31.97 -0.15 -15.64
CA GLY A 232 -31.36 -0.94 -16.70
C GLY A 232 -31.18 -2.42 -16.37
N GLY A 233 -32.28 -3.19 -16.37
CA GLY A 233 -32.27 -4.65 -16.28
C GLY A 233 -32.94 -5.18 -15.02
N ASP A 234 -33.92 -6.07 -15.17
CA ASP A 234 -34.46 -6.84 -14.05
C ASP A 234 -33.35 -7.76 -13.48
N GLY A 235 -32.99 -7.61 -12.19
CA GLY A 235 -32.40 -8.66 -11.35
C GLY A 235 -31.01 -8.38 -10.75
N ASP A 236 -30.99 -8.11 -9.44
CA ASP A 236 -29.91 -8.19 -8.43
C ASP A 236 -28.55 -7.53 -8.74
N GLY A 237 -28.16 -6.51 -7.95
CA GLY A 237 -26.84 -5.86 -8.03
C GLY A 237 -25.68 -6.80 -7.67
N LEU A 238 -24.49 -6.26 -7.32
CA LEU A 238 -23.32 -7.09 -6.98
C LEU A 238 -23.65 -8.20 -5.96
N ASP A 239 -23.28 -9.43 -6.32
CA ASP A 239 -23.61 -10.65 -5.56
C ASP A 239 -22.42 -11.27 -4.83
N ILE A 240 -22.70 -12.06 -3.79
CA ILE A 240 -21.69 -12.74 -2.98
C ILE A 240 -20.92 -13.80 -3.75
N GLU A 241 -21.42 -14.27 -4.89
CA GLU A 241 -20.74 -15.15 -5.86
C GLU A 241 -19.44 -14.53 -6.38
N LEU A 242 -19.32 -13.19 -6.38
CA LEU A 242 -18.08 -12.52 -6.75
C LEU A 242 -16.92 -12.84 -5.80
N LEU A 243 -17.21 -13.24 -4.56
CA LEU A 243 -16.19 -13.71 -3.63
C LEU A 243 -15.62 -15.07 -4.07
N GLU A 244 -16.44 -15.94 -4.67
CA GLU A 244 -15.99 -17.21 -5.24
C GLU A 244 -15.08 -16.95 -6.45
N GLU A 245 -15.51 -16.09 -7.38
CA GLU A 245 -14.72 -15.74 -8.57
C GLU A 245 -13.37 -15.11 -8.21
N ALA A 246 -13.35 -14.15 -7.28
CA ALA A 246 -12.11 -13.57 -6.79
C ALA A 246 -11.20 -14.63 -6.14
N THR A 247 -11.78 -15.54 -5.35
CA THR A 247 -11.03 -16.62 -4.69
C THR A 247 -10.44 -17.59 -5.71
N GLN A 248 -11.20 -17.98 -6.73
CA GLN A 248 -10.73 -18.84 -7.80
C GLN A 248 -9.57 -18.18 -8.58
N HIS A 249 -9.71 -16.89 -8.92
CA HIS A 249 -8.64 -16.16 -9.59
C HIS A 249 -7.34 -16.15 -8.76
N PHE A 250 -7.44 -15.92 -7.45
CA PHE A 250 -6.27 -15.97 -6.57
C PHE A 250 -5.70 -17.38 -6.47
N ALA A 251 -6.52 -18.42 -6.47
CA ALA A 251 -6.05 -19.80 -6.50
C ALA A 251 -5.27 -20.14 -7.78
N GLU A 252 -5.72 -19.64 -8.94
CA GLU A 252 -5.08 -19.86 -10.24
C GLU A 252 -3.76 -19.09 -10.41
N THR A 253 -3.65 -17.92 -9.81
CA THR A 253 -2.46 -17.05 -9.90
C THR A 253 -1.46 -17.23 -8.76
N TYR A 254 -1.78 -18.09 -7.78
CA TYR A 254 -0.94 -18.33 -6.61
C TYR A 254 0.35 -19.07 -6.94
N ASP A 255 1.49 -18.51 -6.53
CA ASP A 255 2.77 -19.18 -6.57
C ASP A 255 2.90 -20.11 -5.34
N ALA A 256 2.60 -21.40 -5.53
CA ALA A 256 2.67 -22.38 -4.45
C ALA A 256 4.10 -22.64 -3.93
N GLN A 257 5.13 -22.37 -4.74
CA GLN A 257 6.53 -22.60 -4.37
C GLN A 257 7.04 -21.50 -3.43
N ASN A 258 6.76 -20.25 -3.77
CA ASN A 258 7.32 -19.08 -3.10
C ASN A 258 6.29 -18.25 -2.33
N GLY A 259 4.99 -18.52 -2.46
CA GLY A 259 3.92 -17.65 -1.98
C GLY A 259 3.75 -16.38 -2.84
N GLY A 260 2.61 -15.69 -2.69
CA GLY A 260 2.23 -14.51 -3.48
C GLY A 260 1.47 -14.85 -4.77
N PHE A 261 1.08 -13.81 -5.52
CA PHE A 261 0.11 -13.90 -6.65
C PHE A 261 0.61 -13.27 -7.95
N SER A 262 1.90 -12.95 -8.05
CA SER A 262 2.52 -12.39 -9.25
C SER A 262 3.87 -13.04 -9.51
N GLN A 263 4.38 -12.89 -10.73
CA GLN A 263 5.79 -13.15 -11.01
C GLN A 263 6.68 -12.05 -10.41
N ALA A 264 8.00 -12.17 -10.57
CA ALA A 264 8.95 -11.10 -10.26
C ALA A 264 8.70 -9.84 -11.11
N PRO A 265 8.72 -8.62 -10.54
CA PRO A 265 8.87 -8.31 -9.11
C PRO A 265 7.58 -8.61 -8.31
N LYS A 266 7.74 -9.03 -7.05
CA LYS A 266 6.63 -9.39 -6.16
C LYS A 266 6.34 -8.32 -5.10
N PHE A 267 5.07 -7.98 -4.96
CA PHE A 267 4.55 -7.06 -3.94
C PHE A 267 3.78 -7.83 -2.85
N PRO A 268 3.81 -7.37 -1.58
CA PRO A 268 3.05 -8.01 -0.50
C PRO A 268 1.53 -8.05 -0.72
N THR A 269 0.96 -7.05 -1.40
CA THR A 269 -0.49 -6.92 -1.69
C THR A 269 -1.42 -7.16 -0.48
N PRO A 270 -1.32 -6.36 0.60
CA PRO A 270 -2.03 -6.64 1.86
C PRO A 270 -3.55 -6.75 1.74
N SER A 271 -4.22 -5.95 0.89
CA SER A 271 -5.68 -6.04 0.69
C SER A 271 -6.12 -7.43 0.22
N LYS A 272 -5.36 -8.06 -0.67
CA LYS A 272 -5.62 -9.42 -1.17
C LYS A 272 -5.47 -10.45 -0.04
N LEU A 273 -4.38 -10.35 0.72
CA LEU A 273 -4.13 -11.23 1.86
C LEU A 273 -5.20 -11.07 2.93
N SER A 274 -5.64 -9.85 3.22
CA SER A 274 -6.74 -9.57 4.15
C SER A 274 -8.04 -10.21 3.68
N PHE A 275 -8.38 -10.12 2.40
CA PHE A 275 -9.57 -10.78 1.85
C PHE A 275 -9.52 -12.29 2.04
N LEU A 276 -8.41 -12.93 1.66
CA LEU A 276 -8.24 -14.38 1.77
C LEU A 276 -8.31 -14.90 3.22
N LEU A 277 -7.80 -14.14 4.20
CA LEU A 277 -7.92 -14.48 5.62
C LEU A 277 -9.35 -14.32 6.14
N ARG A 278 -10.12 -13.36 5.61
CA ARG A 278 -11.49 -13.04 6.04
C ARG A 278 -12.53 -14.03 5.54
N LEU A 279 -12.30 -14.69 4.40
CA LEU A 279 -13.29 -15.58 3.77
C LEU A 279 -13.90 -16.60 4.72
N GLY A 280 -13.07 -17.31 5.49
CA GLY A 280 -13.53 -18.31 6.46
C GLY A 280 -14.21 -17.74 7.71
N GLN A 281 -14.37 -16.42 7.80
CA GLN A 281 -14.96 -15.71 8.93
C GLN A 281 -16.22 -14.91 8.55
N TYR A 282 -16.58 -14.88 7.26
CA TYR A 282 -17.85 -14.33 6.81
C TYR A 282 -19.03 -15.20 7.28
N PRO A 283 -20.28 -14.69 7.21
CA PRO A 283 -21.47 -15.46 7.55
C PRO A 283 -21.55 -16.80 6.81
N PRO A 284 -22.20 -17.83 7.38
CA PRO A 284 -22.26 -19.18 6.80
C PRO A 284 -22.70 -19.22 5.33
N VAL A 285 -23.61 -18.33 4.92
CA VAL A 285 -24.08 -18.23 3.53
C VAL A 285 -22.92 -17.97 2.56
N VAL A 286 -21.95 -17.13 2.92
CA VAL A 286 -20.77 -16.87 2.08
C VAL A 286 -19.86 -18.10 2.02
N ILE A 287 -19.72 -18.83 3.13
CA ILE A 287 -18.92 -20.05 3.19
C ILE A 287 -19.58 -21.16 2.35
N ASP A 288 -20.91 -21.20 2.30
CA ASP A 288 -21.67 -22.14 1.47
C ASP A 288 -21.54 -21.83 -0.02
N VAL A 289 -21.48 -20.55 -0.41
CA VAL A 289 -21.26 -20.10 -1.79
C VAL A 289 -19.82 -20.38 -2.25
N VAL A 290 -18.82 -19.92 -1.50
CA VAL A 290 -17.40 -20.08 -1.89
C VAL A 290 -16.91 -21.52 -1.72
N GLY A 291 -17.47 -22.24 -0.74
CA GLY A 291 -17.06 -23.58 -0.36
C GLY A 291 -16.09 -23.59 0.82
N ALA A 292 -16.38 -24.43 1.82
CA ALA A 292 -15.58 -24.50 3.05
C ALA A 292 -14.13 -25.00 2.80
N ALA A 293 -13.88 -25.77 1.75
CA ALA A 293 -12.53 -26.24 1.42
C ALA A 293 -11.70 -25.12 0.77
N GLU A 294 -12.35 -24.34 -0.07
CA GLU A 294 -11.84 -23.20 -0.82
C GLU A 294 -11.50 -22.06 0.16
N CYS A 295 -12.38 -21.76 1.11
CA CYS A 295 -12.09 -20.82 2.21
C CYS A 295 -10.85 -21.23 3.03
N ARG A 296 -10.70 -22.53 3.34
CA ARG A 296 -9.49 -23.03 4.03
C ARG A 296 -8.25 -22.92 3.15
N TYR A 297 -8.38 -23.19 1.86
CA TYR A 297 -7.28 -23.05 0.90
C TYR A 297 -6.84 -21.59 0.76
N ALA A 298 -7.79 -20.66 0.65
CA ALA A 298 -7.53 -19.21 0.66
C ALA A 298 -6.74 -18.77 1.90
N GLN A 299 -7.17 -19.18 3.09
CA GLN A 299 -6.43 -18.90 4.32
C GLN A 299 -5.01 -19.49 4.28
N ASN A 300 -4.83 -20.70 3.75
CA ASN A 300 -3.51 -21.32 3.62
C ASN A 300 -2.60 -20.57 2.63
N MET A 301 -3.14 -20.07 1.51
CA MET A 301 -2.38 -19.24 0.57
C MET A 301 -1.86 -17.98 1.26
N ALA A 302 -2.72 -17.28 2.00
CA ALA A 302 -2.36 -16.07 2.71
C ALA A 302 -1.30 -16.34 3.81
N VAL A 303 -1.52 -17.32 4.69
CA VAL A 303 -0.59 -17.66 5.77
C VAL A 303 0.75 -18.14 5.22
N THR A 304 0.76 -18.93 4.14
CA THR A 304 2.01 -19.39 3.52
C THR A 304 2.78 -18.22 2.91
N THR A 305 2.10 -17.31 2.22
CA THR A 305 2.71 -16.08 1.69
C THR A 305 3.32 -15.23 2.79
N LEU A 306 2.60 -15.01 3.89
CA LEU A 306 3.09 -14.27 5.05
C LEU A 306 4.33 -14.92 5.69
N ARG A 307 4.39 -16.25 5.79
CA ARG A 307 5.60 -16.94 6.28
C ARG A 307 6.77 -16.82 5.32
N LYS A 308 6.53 -16.89 4.01
CA LYS A 308 7.57 -16.72 2.99
C LYS A 308 8.17 -15.31 3.03
N MET A 309 7.32 -14.28 3.10
CA MET A 309 7.78 -12.90 3.29
C MET A 309 8.53 -12.71 4.61
N ALA A 310 8.00 -13.23 5.73
CA ALA A 310 8.62 -13.10 7.05
C ALA A 310 10.03 -13.71 7.13
N ARG A 311 10.30 -14.72 6.30
CA ARG A 311 11.61 -15.38 6.20
C ARG A 311 12.49 -14.82 5.08
N GLY A 312 11.91 -14.17 4.08
CA GLY A 312 12.63 -13.61 2.93
C GLY A 312 13.53 -12.42 3.30
N GLY A 313 14.31 -11.96 2.32
CA GLY A 313 15.15 -10.77 2.43
C GLY A 313 14.37 -9.45 2.39
N ILE A 314 13.10 -9.48 1.97
CA ILE A 314 12.17 -8.34 2.09
C ILE A 314 11.94 -7.90 3.55
N HIS A 315 12.17 -8.79 4.52
CA HIS A 315 12.08 -8.50 5.95
C HIS A 315 13.47 -8.15 6.52
N ASP A 316 13.63 -6.99 7.14
CA ASP A 316 14.90 -6.62 7.78
C ASP A 316 15.08 -7.35 9.12
N HIS A 317 15.70 -8.53 9.05
CA HIS A 317 15.95 -9.41 10.20
C HIS A 317 16.78 -8.79 11.33
N ILE A 318 17.49 -7.68 11.06
CA ILE A 318 18.36 -7.00 12.02
C ILE A 318 17.70 -5.72 12.54
N GLY A 319 16.89 -5.02 11.76
CA GLY A 319 16.33 -3.69 12.07
C GLY A 319 14.83 -3.55 12.15
N HIS A 320 14.10 -4.63 11.91
CA HIS A 320 12.63 -4.67 11.84
C HIS A 320 12.06 -4.02 10.57
N GLY A 321 10.80 -4.34 10.30
CA GLY A 321 10.04 -3.79 9.19
C GLY A 321 10.36 -4.43 7.84
N PHE A 322 9.46 -4.21 6.89
CA PHE A 322 9.50 -4.76 5.54
C PHE A 322 9.86 -3.68 4.55
N ALA A 323 10.69 -4.06 3.58
CA ALA A 323 10.85 -3.34 2.33
C ALA A 323 9.58 -3.44 1.47
N ARG A 324 9.37 -2.50 0.56
CA ARG A 324 8.12 -2.38 -0.20
C ARG A 324 7.83 -3.58 -1.09
N TYR A 325 8.85 -4.08 -1.80
CA TYR A 325 8.68 -5.18 -2.75
C TYR A 325 9.98 -5.95 -2.98
N SER A 326 9.83 -7.16 -3.51
CA SER A 326 10.92 -8.04 -3.90
C SER A 326 11.17 -7.97 -5.40
N VAL A 327 12.43 -7.80 -5.80
CA VAL A 327 12.89 -7.97 -7.18
C VAL A 327 12.73 -9.41 -7.62
N THR A 328 13.06 -10.36 -6.74
CA THR A 328 12.98 -11.80 -7.04
C THR A 328 11.64 -12.42 -6.63
N ALA A 329 11.28 -13.54 -7.26
CA ALA A 329 10.04 -14.26 -6.96
C ALA A 329 10.06 -14.99 -5.60
N ASP A 330 11.23 -15.29 -5.04
CA ASP A 330 11.38 -16.02 -3.78
C ASP A 330 11.48 -15.11 -2.53
N TRP A 331 11.25 -13.81 -2.71
CA TRP A 331 11.34 -12.78 -1.66
C TRP A 331 12.76 -12.52 -1.13
N SER A 332 13.81 -13.00 -1.81
CA SER A 332 15.19 -12.92 -1.33
C SER A 332 15.86 -11.56 -1.53
N LEU A 333 15.58 -10.86 -2.63
CA LEU A 333 16.17 -9.54 -2.94
C LEU A 333 15.09 -8.46 -2.99
N PRO A 334 15.05 -7.51 -2.04
CA PRO A 334 14.17 -6.36 -2.11
C PRO A 334 14.79 -5.18 -2.88
N HIS A 335 13.92 -4.25 -3.31
CA HIS A 335 14.32 -2.85 -3.31
C HIS A 335 14.12 -2.29 -1.89
N PHE A 336 15.16 -1.68 -1.31
CA PHE A 336 15.27 -1.53 0.15
C PHE A 336 14.46 -0.39 0.77
N GLU A 337 13.62 0.28 -0.01
CA GLU A 337 12.70 1.30 0.50
C GLU A 337 11.68 0.70 1.46
N LYS A 338 11.44 1.37 2.60
CA LYS A 338 10.45 0.93 3.58
C LYS A 338 9.39 2.01 3.75
N MET A 339 8.15 1.66 3.47
CA MET A 339 7.03 2.61 3.49
C MET A 339 6.15 2.39 4.72
N LEU A 340 5.62 3.48 5.27
CA LEU A 340 4.68 3.44 6.40
C LEU A 340 3.43 2.63 6.06
N TYR A 341 2.80 2.90 4.92
CA TYR A 341 1.53 2.26 4.55
C TYR A 341 1.69 0.75 4.31
N ASP A 342 2.81 0.28 3.75
CA ASP A 342 3.06 -1.15 3.56
C ASP A 342 3.18 -1.86 4.90
N ASN A 343 4.00 -1.33 5.81
CA ASN A 343 4.22 -1.90 7.13
C ASN A 343 2.95 -1.84 8.00
N ALA A 344 2.19 -0.73 7.96
CA ALA A 344 0.95 -0.59 8.70
C ALA A 344 -0.13 -1.57 8.23
N GLN A 345 -0.29 -1.77 6.92
CA GLN A 345 -1.21 -2.77 6.38
C GLN A 345 -0.75 -4.19 6.71
N LEU A 346 0.55 -4.50 6.59
CA LEU A 346 1.09 -5.80 6.97
C LEU A 346 0.85 -6.10 8.45
N LEU A 347 0.96 -5.11 9.35
CA LEU A 347 0.67 -5.30 10.76
C LEU A 347 -0.77 -5.81 10.98
N HIS A 348 -1.76 -5.25 10.30
CA HIS A 348 -3.14 -5.75 10.36
C HIS A 348 -3.24 -7.21 9.90
N VAL A 349 -2.65 -7.52 8.75
CA VAL A 349 -2.75 -8.85 8.13
C VAL A 349 -2.02 -9.92 8.95
N TYR A 350 -0.82 -9.63 9.46
CA TYR A 350 -0.10 -10.53 10.36
C TYR A 350 -0.84 -10.74 11.69
N LEU A 351 -1.48 -9.69 12.22
CA LEU A 351 -2.31 -9.79 13.42
C LEU A 351 -3.49 -10.73 13.19
N ASP A 352 -4.23 -10.56 12.10
CA ASP A 352 -5.37 -11.43 11.75
C ASP A 352 -4.91 -12.88 11.50
N ALA A 353 -3.79 -13.07 10.81
CA ALA A 353 -3.22 -14.40 10.59
C ALA A 353 -2.77 -15.07 11.90
N PHE A 354 -2.21 -14.32 12.86
CA PHE A 354 -1.93 -14.81 14.21
C PHE A 354 -3.21 -15.17 14.97
N LEU A 355 -4.25 -14.33 14.93
CA LEU A 355 -5.50 -14.61 15.63
C LEU A 355 -6.19 -15.89 15.11
N LEU A 356 -6.08 -16.15 13.81
CA LEU A 356 -6.62 -17.35 13.15
C LEU A 356 -5.80 -18.62 13.41
N SER A 357 -4.46 -18.53 13.32
CA SER A 357 -3.58 -19.71 13.37
C SER A 357 -2.94 -19.97 14.74
N ARG A 358 -2.86 -18.93 15.58
CA ARG A 358 -2.08 -18.89 16.83
C ARG A 358 -0.60 -19.23 16.65
N ASP A 359 -0.05 -19.00 15.45
CA ASP A 359 1.35 -19.22 15.13
C ASP A 359 2.25 -18.15 15.78
N ALA A 360 3.20 -18.61 16.60
CA ALA A 360 4.15 -17.74 17.30
C ALA A 360 5.13 -17.01 16.36
N GLU A 361 5.42 -17.54 15.17
CA GLU A 361 6.25 -16.86 14.17
C GLU A 361 5.54 -15.58 13.67
N LEU A 362 4.24 -15.67 13.39
CA LEU A 362 3.43 -14.53 12.96
C LEU A 362 3.31 -13.47 14.07
N LEU A 363 3.13 -13.90 15.33
CA LEU A 363 3.16 -12.99 16.47
C LEU A 363 4.51 -12.28 16.61
N GLY A 364 5.62 -12.99 16.34
CA GLY A 364 6.95 -12.40 16.29
C GLY A 364 7.04 -11.25 15.28
N VAL A 365 6.44 -11.43 14.10
CA VAL A 365 6.37 -10.38 13.06
C VAL A 365 5.46 -9.22 13.48
N VAL A 366 4.36 -9.47 14.18
CA VAL A 366 3.51 -8.40 14.75
C VAL A 366 4.32 -7.49 15.69
N TYR A 367 5.14 -8.08 16.56
CA TYR A 367 6.03 -7.30 17.44
C TYR A 367 7.14 -6.58 16.68
N ASP A 368 7.67 -7.22 15.64
CA ASP A 368 8.70 -6.65 14.75
C ASP A 368 8.20 -5.36 14.10
N ILE A 369 7.09 -5.43 13.35
CA ILE A 369 6.51 -4.28 12.67
C ILE A 369 6.06 -3.22 13.68
N SER A 370 5.42 -3.61 14.78
CA SER A 370 4.99 -2.64 15.80
C SER A 370 6.17 -1.90 16.43
N THR A 371 7.31 -2.58 16.59
CA THR A 371 8.55 -1.95 17.06
C THR A 371 9.10 -1.00 16.02
N TYR A 372 9.12 -1.40 14.75
CA TYR A 372 9.54 -0.54 13.63
C TYR A 372 8.76 0.78 13.59
N LEU A 373 7.43 0.71 13.61
CA LEU A 373 6.55 1.88 13.59
C LEU A 373 6.76 2.79 14.82
N THR A 374 6.87 2.20 16.02
CA THR A 374 6.96 2.94 17.28
C THR A 374 8.37 3.39 17.68
N THR A 375 9.37 3.17 16.82
CA THR A 375 10.76 3.59 17.09
C THR A 375 11.36 4.32 15.89
N THR A 376 11.47 3.65 14.75
CA THR A 376 12.13 4.16 13.54
C THR A 376 11.34 5.27 12.89
N LEU A 377 10.05 5.05 12.64
CA LEU A 377 9.19 6.02 11.96
C LEU A 377 8.50 6.98 12.93
N ALA A 378 8.65 6.81 14.25
CA ALA A 378 7.93 7.60 15.22
C ALA A 378 8.44 9.05 15.31
N HIS A 379 7.54 10.02 15.14
CA HIS A 379 7.83 11.41 15.40
C HIS A 379 7.65 11.75 16.90
N SER A 380 8.56 12.57 17.44
CA SER A 380 8.61 12.85 18.88
C SER A 380 7.39 13.60 19.42
N ALA A 381 6.69 14.39 18.60
CA ALA A 381 5.43 15.05 18.99
C ALA A 381 4.20 14.15 18.81
N GLY A 382 4.36 12.99 18.17
CA GLY A 382 3.25 12.15 17.68
C GLY A 382 3.23 12.12 16.15
N GLY A 383 2.60 11.09 15.60
CA GLY A 383 2.60 10.78 14.17
C GLY A 383 3.79 9.91 13.75
N PHE A 384 3.76 9.46 12.51
CA PHE A 384 4.74 8.59 11.89
C PHE A 384 5.21 9.18 10.55
N TYR A 385 6.52 9.14 10.33
CA TYR A 385 7.18 9.51 9.09
C TYR A 385 6.80 8.59 7.94
N SER A 386 6.93 9.09 6.72
CA SER A 386 6.34 8.47 5.52
C SER A 386 7.14 7.25 5.04
N SER A 387 8.47 7.32 5.08
CA SER A 387 9.36 6.24 4.61
C SER A 387 10.81 6.33 5.10
N GLU A 388 11.55 5.22 4.91
CA GLU A 388 13.02 5.17 4.90
C GLU A 388 13.53 4.94 3.46
N ASP A 389 14.57 5.68 3.08
CA ASP A 389 15.25 5.64 1.78
C ASP A 389 15.80 4.22 1.47
N ALA A 390 15.74 3.81 0.21
CA ALA A 390 16.40 2.59 -0.26
C ALA A 390 17.93 2.75 -0.21
N ASP A 391 18.40 3.98 -0.41
CA ASP A 391 19.80 4.29 -0.62
C ASP A 391 20.45 4.85 0.64
N SER A 392 21.69 4.44 0.90
CA SER A 392 22.48 4.96 2.03
C SER A 392 23.97 4.98 1.70
N LEU A 393 24.72 5.80 2.43
CA LEU A 393 26.18 5.72 2.40
C LEU A 393 26.60 4.45 3.13
N TYR A 394 27.55 3.69 2.57
CA TYR A 394 28.07 2.50 3.24
C TYR A 394 28.78 2.87 4.55
N ARG A 395 29.63 3.91 4.53
CA ARG A 395 30.33 4.45 5.70
C ARG A 395 30.24 5.97 5.79
N ARG A 396 30.44 6.47 7.01
CA ARG A 396 30.57 7.91 7.26
C ARG A 396 31.78 8.46 6.48
N GLY A 397 31.55 9.41 5.60
CA GLY A 397 32.58 10.03 4.77
C GLY A 397 32.63 9.53 3.33
N ASP A 398 31.84 8.52 2.98
CA ASP A 398 31.60 8.18 1.58
C ASP A 398 30.80 9.31 0.89
N PHE A 399 30.96 9.43 -0.43
CA PHE A 399 30.31 10.49 -1.23
C PHE A 399 29.16 9.99 -2.08
N GLU A 400 29.05 8.67 -2.26
CA GLU A 400 28.05 8.03 -3.11
C GLU A 400 27.20 7.09 -2.27
N LYS A 401 25.88 7.27 -2.35
CA LYS A 401 24.93 6.32 -1.77
C LYS A 401 24.79 5.11 -2.70
N ARG A 402 24.47 3.96 -2.12
CA ARG A 402 24.13 2.74 -2.86
C ARG A 402 22.85 2.14 -2.31
N GLU A 403 22.12 1.45 -3.18
CA GLU A 403 20.95 0.71 -2.77
C GLU A 403 21.33 -0.33 -1.71
N GLY A 404 20.55 -0.40 -0.62
CA GLY A 404 20.69 -1.47 0.35
C GLY A 404 21.95 -1.44 1.23
N ALA A 405 22.85 -0.46 1.07
CA ALA A 405 24.16 -0.43 1.74
C ALA A 405 24.11 -0.57 3.27
N TYR A 406 23.05 -0.06 3.90
CA TYR A 406 22.79 -0.21 5.32
C TYR A 406 22.42 -1.64 5.74
N TYR A 407 21.81 -2.42 4.84
CA TYR A 407 21.15 -3.70 5.13
C TYR A 407 21.97 -4.93 4.77
N VAL A 408 22.82 -4.85 3.74
CA VAL A 408 23.53 -6.01 3.18
C VAL A 408 24.88 -6.29 3.87
N TRP A 409 25.42 -7.50 3.73
CA TRP A 409 26.65 -7.92 4.44
C TRP A 409 27.63 -8.66 3.54
N THR A 410 28.90 -8.29 3.57
CA THR A 410 29.95 -9.17 3.06
C THR A 410 30.19 -10.33 4.04
N LYS A 411 30.54 -11.51 3.52
CA LYS A 411 30.92 -12.68 4.35
C LYS A 411 31.96 -12.31 5.41
N ARG A 412 33.03 -11.63 4.99
CA ARG A 412 34.12 -11.21 5.87
C ARG A 412 33.67 -10.26 6.98
N GLU A 413 32.77 -9.32 6.69
CA GLU A 413 32.21 -8.43 7.72
C GLU A 413 31.39 -9.23 8.73
N PHE A 414 30.57 -10.16 8.24
CA PHE A 414 29.74 -11.05 9.05
C PHE A 414 30.59 -11.90 10.02
N GLU A 415 31.68 -12.49 9.53
CA GLU A 415 32.70 -13.22 10.33
C GLU A 415 33.36 -12.35 11.39
N ASN A 416 33.77 -11.13 11.03
CA ASN A 416 34.44 -10.23 11.97
C ASN A 416 33.51 -9.82 13.13
N VAL A 417 32.21 -9.64 12.87
CA VAL A 417 31.24 -9.24 13.90
C VAL A 417 30.86 -10.41 14.80
N LEU A 418 30.64 -11.59 14.23
CA LEU A 418 30.11 -12.74 14.96
C LEU A 418 31.19 -13.61 15.61
N GLY A 419 32.39 -13.60 15.05
CA GLY A 419 33.49 -14.48 15.43
C GLY A 419 33.28 -15.94 15.01
N LEU A 420 34.36 -16.71 15.07
CA LEU A 420 34.43 -18.09 14.55
C LEU A 420 33.47 -19.08 15.24
N SER A 421 32.95 -18.77 16.42
CA SER A 421 32.05 -19.66 17.15
C SER A 421 30.59 -19.54 16.74
N ARG A 422 30.13 -18.35 16.32
CA ARG A 422 28.74 -18.08 15.97
C ARG A 422 28.51 -17.99 14.47
N GLU A 423 29.53 -17.56 13.73
CA GLU A 423 29.38 -17.25 12.32
C GLU A 423 28.86 -18.43 11.48
N PRO A 424 29.41 -19.66 11.57
CA PRO A 424 28.97 -20.74 10.68
C PRO A 424 27.48 -21.08 10.85
N LEU A 425 27.01 -21.02 12.10
CA LEU A 425 25.60 -21.25 12.44
C LEU A 425 24.70 -20.13 11.90
N LEU A 426 25.12 -18.86 12.05
CA LEU A 426 24.32 -17.73 11.56
C LEU A 426 24.35 -17.61 10.03
N SER A 427 25.43 -18.00 9.36
CA SER A 427 25.46 -18.07 7.89
C SER A 427 24.51 -19.12 7.36
N ALA A 428 24.47 -20.31 7.99
CA ALA A 428 23.51 -21.35 7.66
C ALA A 428 22.06 -20.94 7.98
N PHE A 429 21.85 -20.09 8.99
CA PHE A 429 20.53 -19.56 9.31
C PHE A 429 20.06 -18.50 8.29
N PHE A 430 20.93 -17.55 7.93
CA PHE A 430 20.60 -16.37 7.13
C PHE A 430 20.95 -16.45 5.63
N ASN A 431 21.35 -17.61 5.14
CA ASN A 431 21.75 -17.81 3.74
C ASN A 431 22.94 -16.92 3.32
N VAL A 432 23.96 -16.79 4.18
CA VAL A 432 25.16 -16.00 3.87
C VAL A 432 26.16 -16.88 3.11
N ALA A 433 26.48 -16.48 1.88
CA ALA A 433 27.44 -17.11 0.99
C ALA A 433 28.76 -16.31 0.90
N ASP A 434 29.83 -17.00 0.52
CA ASP A 434 31.20 -16.44 0.51
C ASP A 434 31.37 -15.28 -0.50
N HIS A 435 30.66 -15.35 -1.62
CA HIS A 435 30.70 -14.38 -2.73
C HIS A 435 29.38 -13.62 -2.91
N GLY A 436 28.64 -13.44 -1.83
CA GLY A 436 27.30 -12.85 -1.87
C GLY A 436 26.23 -13.84 -2.32
N ASN A 437 24.97 -13.46 -2.12
CA ASN A 437 23.80 -14.28 -2.45
C ASN A 437 22.83 -13.58 -3.42
N VAL A 438 23.28 -12.50 -4.05
CA VAL A 438 22.54 -11.78 -5.10
C VAL A 438 23.08 -12.22 -6.47
N GLU A 439 22.19 -12.67 -7.34
CA GLU A 439 22.56 -13.04 -8.71
C GLU A 439 22.88 -11.80 -9.54
N HIS A 440 23.93 -11.86 -10.37
CA HIS A 440 24.36 -10.76 -11.25
C HIS A 440 23.25 -10.26 -12.19
N ALA A 441 22.30 -11.13 -12.59
CA ALA A 441 21.17 -10.71 -13.42
C ALA A 441 20.24 -9.70 -12.74
N ASN A 442 20.29 -9.62 -11.40
CA ASN A 442 19.49 -8.70 -10.59
C ASN A 442 20.29 -7.51 -10.04
N ASP A 443 21.54 -7.33 -10.49
CA ASP A 443 22.45 -6.28 -10.02
C ASP A 443 23.04 -5.51 -11.20
N ALA A 444 22.19 -4.78 -11.93
CA ALA A 444 22.59 -4.11 -13.17
C ALA A 444 23.62 -2.97 -12.97
N HIS A 445 23.79 -2.49 -11.74
CA HIS A 445 24.69 -1.38 -11.38
C HIS A 445 25.86 -1.82 -10.49
N ASP A 446 26.10 -3.13 -10.34
CA ASP A 446 27.17 -3.71 -9.51
C ASP A 446 27.15 -3.22 -8.04
N GLU A 447 25.96 -2.97 -7.48
CA GLU A 447 25.76 -2.48 -6.11
C GLU A 447 25.87 -3.59 -5.06
N PHE A 448 25.62 -4.84 -5.46
CA PHE A 448 25.54 -6.02 -4.58
C PHE A 448 26.68 -7.02 -4.76
N LEU A 449 27.78 -6.64 -5.42
CA LEU A 449 28.96 -7.49 -5.56
C LEU A 449 29.52 -7.91 -4.18
N ASP A 450 29.66 -9.23 -3.97
CA ASP A 450 30.03 -9.88 -2.70
C ASP A 450 29.08 -9.58 -1.51
N GLN A 451 27.88 -9.06 -1.76
CA GLN A 451 26.91 -8.71 -0.73
C GLN A 451 25.90 -9.83 -0.49
N ASN A 452 25.51 -10.00 0.78
CA ASN A 452 24.47 -10.92 1.21
C ASN A 452 23.27 -10.16 1.75
N VAL A 453 22.09 -10.47 1.21
CA VAL A 453 20.79 -10.12 1.80
C VAL A 453 20.40 -11.24 2.76
N LEU A 454 20.12 -10.92 4.02
CA LEU A 454 19.81 -11.95 5.01
C LEU A 454 18.41 -12.53 4.78
N ALA A 455 18.29 -13.85 4.68
CA ALA A 455 17.01 -14.55 4.59
C ALA A 455 17.05 -15.83 5.44
N ILE A 456 15.99 -16.11 6.20
CA ILE A 456 15.90 -17.29 7.06
C ILE A 456 15.63 -18.53 6.19
N VAL A 457 16.63 -19.40 6.07
CA VAL A 457 16.54 -20.64 5.27
C VAL A 457 16.57 -21.92 6.10
N SER A 458 16.78 -21.82 7.42
CA SER A 458 16.82 -22.97 8.33
C SER A 458 16.15 -22.66 9.66
N THR A 459 15.61 -23.69 10.33
CA THR A 459 14.98 -23.56 11.65
C THR A 459 15.99 -23.83 12.76
N PRO A 460 15.78 -23.31 13.98
CA PRO A 460 16.66 -23.63 15.11
C PRO A 460 16.82 -25.13 15.37
N SER A 461 15.74 -25.91 15.18
CA SER A 461 15.76 -27.37 15.33
C SER A 461 16.63 -28.08 14.28
N ALA A 462 16.53 -27.65 13.02
CA ALA A 462 17.35 -28.18 11.93
C ALA A 462 18.83 -27.86 12.12
N LEU A 463 19.13 -26.63 12.53
CA LEU A 463 20.50 -26.21 12.88
C LEU A 463 21.03 -26.95 14.10
N GLY A 464 20.21 -27.20 15.13
CA GLY A 464 20.61 -28.01 16.28
C GLY A 464 21.07 -29.41 15.87
N SER A 465 20.34 -30.03 14.93
CA SER A 465 20.73 -31.31 14.33
C SER A 465 22.02 -31.22 13.51
N GLN A 466 22.17 -30.19 12.68
CA GLN A 466 23.34 -29.98 11.82
C GLN A 466 24.63 -29.73 12.61
N PHE A 467 24.54 -28.94 13.68
CA PHE A 467 25.70 -28.50 14.47
C PHE A 467 25.91 -29.33 15.75
N GLY A 468 25.04 -30.30 16.04
CA GLY A 468 25.12 -31.12 17.25
C GLY A 468 24.85 -30.34 18.54
N MET A 469 23.96 -29.35 18.48
CA MET A 469 23.64 -28.42 19.56
C MET A 469 22.17 -28.57 20.00
N LYS A 470 21.89 -28.19 21.25
CA LYS A 470 20.49 -28.12 21.71
C LYS A 470 19.79 -26.94 21.06
N GLU A 471 18.50 -27.09 20.75
CA GLU A 471 17.71 -26.05 20.09
C GLU A 471 17.71 -24.73 20.88
N GLU A 472 17.63 -24.79 22.21
CA GLU A 472 17.67 -23.59 23.06
C GLU A 472 19.00 -22.84 22.95
N GLU A 473 20.10 -23.58 22.74
CA GLU A 473 21.42 -22.99 22.55
C GLU A 473 21.52 -22.29 21.18
N VAL A 474 20.97 -22.92 20.14
CA VAL A 474 20.86 -22.32 18.79
C VAL A 474 20.05 -21.03 18.83
N VAL A 475 18.88 -21.05 19.47
CA VAL A 475 18.02 -19.86 19.63
C VAL A 475 18.77 -18.74 20.36
N ARG A 476 19.50 -19.07 21.43
CA ARG A 476 20.33 -18.11 22.15
C ARG A 476 21.41 -17.52 21.25
N MET A 477 22.12 -18.33 20.48
CA MET A 477 23.16 -17.87 19.55
C MET A 477 22.60 -16.96 18.45
N ILE A 478 21.44 -17.31 17.88
CA ILE A 478 20.75 -16.45 16.89
C ILE A 478 20.41 -15.10 17.52
N LYS A 479 19.85 -15.08 18.73
CA LYS A 479 19.51 -13.84 19.44
C LYS A 479 20.73 -12.96 19.72
N GLU A 480 21.79 -13.56 20.25
CA GLU A 480 23.05 -12.86 20.53
C GLU A 480 23.72 -12.35 19.24
N GLY A 481 23.68 -13.14 18.17
CA GLY A 481 24.23 -12.78 16.87
C GLY A 481 23.45 -11.63 16.21
N LYS A 482 22.11 -11.67 16.20
CA LYS A 482 21.27 -10.54 15.75
C LYS A 482 21.60 -9.25 16.52
N ALA A 483 21.79 -9.34 17.83
CA ALA A 483 22.17 -8.19 18.65
C ALA A 483 23.57 -7.64 18.31
N ALA A 484 24.56 -8.52 18.08
CA ALA A 484 25.90 -8.13 17.67
C ALA A 484 25.91 -7.44 16.30
N LEU A 485 25.21 -8.02 15.30
CA LEU A 485 25.04 -7.43 13.98
C LEU A 485 24.36 -6.06 14.05
N ARG A 486 23.29 -5.94 14.84
CA ARG A 486 22.62 -4.65 15.06
C ARG A 486 23.58 -3.61 15.65
N SER A 487 24.28 -3.95 16.71
CA SER A 487 25.21 -3.03 17.37
C SER A 487 26.34 -2.57 16.44
N HIS A 488 26.85 -3.47 15.59
CA HIS A 488 27.84 -3.12 14.57
C HIS A 488 27.25 -2.20 13.51
N ARG A 489 26.08 -2.55 12.95
CA ARG A 489 25.39 -1.76 11.92
C ARG A 489 25.11 -0.34 12.38
N GLU A 490 24.54 -0.17 13.57
CA GLU A 490 24.19 1.15 14.13
C GLU A 490 25.42 2.02 14.42
N LYS A 491 26.57 1.40 14.70
CA LYS A 491 27.82 2.11 14.99
C LYS A 491 28.56 2.53 13.73
N GLU A 492 28.70 1.63 12.77
CA GLU A 492 29.64 1.79 11.64
C GLU A 492 28.98 2.31 10.36
N ARG A 493 27.68 2.03 10.14
CA ARG A 493 26.98 2.38 8.90
C ARG A 493 26.18 3.67 9.02
N VAL A 494 25.92 4.31 7.88
CA VAL A 494 25.01 5.46 7.81
C VAL A 494 23.60 4.94 7.59
N ARG A 495 22.69 5.33 8.48
CA ARG A 495 21.27 4.97 8.34
C ARG A 495 20.69 5.62 7.08
N PRO A 496 19.79 4.93 6.34
CA PRO A 496 19.06 5.57 5.26
C PRO A 496 18.30 6.80 5.74
N GLY A 497 18.12 7.76 4.82
CA GLY A 497 17.38 8.98 5.12
C GLY A 497 15.92 8.66 5.46
N LEU A 498 15.34 9.40 6.40
CA LEU A 498 13.89 9.38 6.62
C LEU A 498 13.25 10.44 5.72
N ASP A 499 12.18 10.07 5.03
CA ASP A 499 11.23 11.07 4.54
C ASP A 499 10.33 11.46 5.73
N ASP A 500 10.68 12.59 6.34
CA ASP A 500 10.11 13.07 7.60
C ASP A 500 8.73 13.73 7.45
N LYS A 501 8.08 13.58 6.29
CA LYS A 501 6.68 13.95 6.08
C LYS A 501 5.77 13.06 6.94
N ILE A 502 4.75 13.66 7.54
CA ILE A 502 3.63 12.94 8.16
C ILE A 502 2.43 13.08 7.22
N VAL A 503 2.05 11.97 6.59
CA VAL A 503 0.91 11.89 5.64
C VAL A 503 -0.32 11.37 6.38
N THR A 504 -1.44 12.11 6.30
CA THR A 504 -2.69 11.82 7.01
C THR A 504 -3.22 10.42 6.72
N SER A 505 -3.40 10.06 5.45
CA SER A 505 -3.91 8.74 5.04
C SER A 505 -3.10 7.57 5.62
N TRP A 506 -1.77 7.62 5.49
CA TRP A 506 -0.88 6.53 5.93
C TRP A 506 -0.80 6.41 7.44
N ASN A 507 -0.86 7.54 8.15
CA ASN A 507 -0.97 7.53 9.60
C ASN A 507 -2.33 6.98 10.07
N GLY A 508 -3.41 7.19 9.32
CA GLY A 508 -4.71 6.57 9.58
C GLY A 508 -4.63 5.04 9.67
N ILE A 509 -3.97 4.40 8.70
CA ILE A 509 -3.73 2.95 8.70
C ILE A 509 -2.89 2.55 9.92
N ALA A 510 -1.80 3.28 10.20
CA ALA A 510 -0.92 2.97 11.34
C ALA A 510 -1.62 3.11 12.70
N ILE A 511 -2.50 4.10 12.85
CA ILE A 511 -3.33 4.30 14.06
C ILE A 511 -4.21 3.06 14.28
N GLY A 512 -4.96 2.63 13.26
CA GLY A 512 -5.82 1.44 13.36
C GLY A 512 -5.01 0.18 13.68
N ALA A 513 -3.89 -0.02 13.00
CA ALA A 513 -3.04 -1.20 13.17
C ALA A 513 -2.46 -1.31 14.58
N LEU A 514 -1.92 -0.21 15.13
CA LEU A 514 -1.38 -0.18 16.49
C LEU A 514 -2.46 -0.23 17.56
N ALA A 515 -3.62 0.38 17.34
CA ALA A 515 -4.75 0.30 18.26
C ALA A 515 -5.25 -1.14 18.41
N ARG A 516 -5.49 -1.83 17.29
CA ARG A 516 -5.89 -3.24 17.28
C ARG A 516 -4.83 -4.14 17.92
N THR A 517 -3.56 -3.98 17.53
CA THR A 517 -2.47 -4.77 18.11
C THR A 517 -2.38 -4.56 19.62
N GLY A 518 -2.46 -3.31 20.08
CA GLY A 518 -2.46 -2.96 21.50
C GLY A 518 -3.60 -3.64 22.27
N ALA A 519 -4.82 -3.63 21.71
CA ALA A 519 -5.98 -4.29 22.31
C ALA A 519 -5.80 -5.83 22.41
N VAL A 520 -5.33 -6.47 21.33
CA VAL A 520 -5.10 -7.93 21.29
C VAL A 520 -4.05 -8.36 22.30
N VAL A 521 -2.88 -7.70 22.32
CA VAL A 521 -1.75 -8.16 23.15
C VAL A 521 -1.95 -7.83 24.62
N LYS A 522 -2.85 -6.92 24.97
CA LYS A 522 -3.17 -6.54 26.37
C LYS A 522 -3.38 -7.72 27.31
N GLY A 523 -3.98 -8.80 26.80
CA GLY A 523 -4.26 -10.00 27.58
C GLY A 523 -3.03 -10.82 28.00
N PHE A 524 -1.88 -10.62 27.36
CA PHE A 524 -0.66 -11.42 27.60
C PHE A 524 0.66 -10.63 27.59
N ASP A 525 0.68 -9.41 27.05
CA ASP A 525 1.80 -8.45 27.11
C ASP A 525 1.25 -7.02 27.31
N PRO A 526 0.86 -6.67 28.55
CA PRO A 526 0.29 -5.36 28.87
C PRO A 526 1.28 -4.20 28.68
N VAL A 527 2.58 -4.46 28.75
CA VAL A 527 3.62 -3.41 28.60
C VAL A 527 3.72 -2.99 27.14
N GLN A 528 3.78 -3.95 26.21
CA GLN A 528 3.76 -3.62 24.78
C GLN A 528 2.40 -3.07 24.35
N SER A 529 1.31 -3.58 24.94
CA SER A 529 -0.04 -3.04 24.73
C SER A 529 -0.12 -1.53 24.99
N GLU A 530 0.37 -1.08 26.15
CA GLU A 530 0.38 0.35 26.50
C GLU A 530 1.23 1.17 25.52
N LYS A 531 2.40 0.67 25.12
CA LYS A 531 3.27 1.34 24.15
C LYS A 531 2.60 1.52 22.79
N PHE A 532 1.97 0.48 22.26
CA PHE A 532 1.33 0.54 20.94
C PHE A 532 0.09 1.43 20.95
N LEU A 533 -0.77 1.27 21.96
CA LEU A 533 -1.99 2.06 22.08
C LEU A 533 -1.69 3.55 22.32
N SER A 534 -0.71 3.86 23.19
CA SER A 534 -0.29 5.27 23.40
C SER A 534 0.30 5.90 22.15
N SER A 535 1.03 5.14 21.33
CA SER A 535 1.55 5.62 20.04
C SER A 535 0.42 5.93 19.06
N ALA A 536 -0.61 5.07 18.96
CA ALA A 536 -1.79 5.32 18.14
C ALA A 536 -2.56 6.58 18.59
N ILE A 537 -2.80 6.73 19.91
CA ILE A 537 -3.47 7.91 20.48
C ILE A 537 -2.69 9.20 20.20
N ARG A 538 -1.36 9.16 20.36
CA ARG A 538 -0.49 10.32 20.07
C ARG A 538 -0.49 10.69 18.60
N ALA A 539 -0.50 9.71 17.70
CA ALA A 539 -0.62 9.97 16.26
C ALA A 539 -1.98 10.58 15.87
N ALA A 540 -3.08 10.02 16.36
CA ALA A 540 -4.42 10.57 16.12
C ALA A 540 -4.55 12.01 16.66
N THR A 541 -4.02 12.26 17.86
CA THR A 541 -3.99 13.60 18.47
C THR A 541 -3.14 14.56 17.64
N PHE A 542 -1.96 14.13 17.18
CA PHE A 542 -1.08 14.94 16.36
C PHE A 542 -1.76 15.39 15.06
N ILE A 543 -2.41 14.47 14.34
CA ILE A 543 -3.15 14.81 13.11
C ILE A 543 -4.27 15.80 13.43
N ARG A 544 -5.06 15.56 14.47
CA ARG A 544 -6.15 16.46 14.85
C ARG A 544 -5.66 17.88 15.16
N ASP A 545 -4.52 17.99 15.83
CA ASP A 545 -4.04 19.28 16.32
C ASP A 545 -3.23 20.05 15.25
N ASN A 546 -2.64 19.36 14.25
CA ASN A 546 -1.72 19.97 13.27
C ASN A 546 -2.21 19.91 11.81
N LEU A 547 -3.09 18.97 11.49
CA LEU A 547 -3.55 18.68 10.12
C LEU A 547 -5.06 18.77 9.96
N TYR A 548 -5.80 19.12 11.00
CA TYR A 548 -7.23 19.38 10.93
C TYR A 548 -7.54 20.80 11.36
N ASP A 549 -8.32 21.52 10.56
CA ASP A 549 -8.86 22.82 10.92
C ASP A 549 -10.29 22.67 11.43
N GLY A 550 -10.49 22.76 12.74
CA GLY A 550 -11.81 22.64 13.36
C GLY A 550 -12.82 23.72 12.96
N SER A 551 -12.37 24.85 12.38
CA SER A 551 -13.27 25.93 11.95
C SER A 551 -13.88 25.66 10.58
N SER A 552 -13.06 25.26 9.61
CA SER A 552 -13.49 24.88 8.25
C SER A 552 -13.89 23.41 8.14
N LYS A 553 -13.58 22.61 9.16
CA LYS A 553 -13.65 21.14 9.19
C LYS A 553 -12.79 20.44 8.13
N LEU A 554 -11.80 21.12 7.57
CA LEU A 554 -10.93 20.56 6.53
C LEU A 554 -9.72 19.82 7.13
N LEU A 555 -9.42 18.65 6.57
CA LEU A 555 -8.14 17.98 6.72
C LEU A 555 -7.12 18.53 5.72
N TYR A 556 -5.86 18.47 6.12
CA TYR A 556 -4.69 18.71 5.29
C TYR A 556 -3.87 17.42 5.19
N ARG A 557 -3.20 17.24 4.06
CA ARG A 557 -2.57 15.97 3.75
C ARG A 557 -1.25 15.76 4.49
N VAL A 558 -0.37 16.76 4.45
CA VAL A 558 1.04 16.61 4.83
C VAL A 558 1.42 17.62 5.90
N TRP A 559 2.11 17.12 6.92
CA TRP A 559 2.87 17.94 7.85
C TRP A 559 4.36 17.70 7.64
N ARG A 560 5.12 18.80 7.53
CA ARG A 560 6.58 18.81 7.57
C ARG A 560 7.06 20.21 7.88
N GLU A 561 7.75 20.40 9.00
CA GLU A 561 8.13 21.73 9.51
C GLU A 561 6.91 22.66 9.72
N GLY A 562 5.71 22.06 9.89
CA GLY A 562 4.42 22.76 9.89
C GLY A 562 3.42 22.14 8.91
N ARG A 563 2.18 22.60 8.98
CA ARG A 563 1.11 22.19 8.06
C ARG A 563 1.43 22.64 6.63
N GLY A 564 1.35 21.73 5.66
CA GLY A 564 1.44 22.05 4.24
C GLY A 564 0.15 22.68 3.70
N ASP A 565 0.18 23.14 2.45
CA ASP A 565 -0.94 23.85 1.83
C ASP A 565 -1.92 22.92 1.11
N THR A 566 -1.54 21.65 0.87
CA THR A 566 -2.40 20.67 0.21
C THR A 566 -3.51 20.21 1.14
N GLU A 567 -4.75 20.54 0.79
CA GLU A 567 -5.96 19.99 1.41
C GLU A 567 -5.99 18.45 1.26
N GLY A 568 -6.58 17.77 2.24
CA GLY A 568 -6.70 16.32 2.23
C GLY A 568 -7.53 15.82 1.04
N PHE A 569 -7.09 14.74 0.42
CA PHE A 569 -7.82 14.02 -0.62
C PHE A 569 -8.82 13.05 0.00
N ALA A 570 -9.74 12.49 -0.79
CA ALA A 570 -10.74 11.55 -0.27
C ALA A 570 -10.13 10.36 0.49
N GLU A 571 -8.92 9.93 0.13
CA GLU A 571 -8.16 8.88 0.81
C GLU A 571 -7.68 9.28 2.22
N ASP A 572 -7.33 10.55 2.44
CA ASP A 572 -6.90 11.06 3.75
C ASP A 572 -8.04 10.95 4.77
N TYR A 573 -9.27 11.19 4.31
CA TYR A 573 -10.46 10.98 5.12
C TYR A 573 -10.75 9.48 5.28
N ALA A 574 -10.81 8.70 4.18
CA ALA A 574 -11.18 7.29 4.22
C ALA A 574 -10.31 6.47 5.19
N LEU A 575 -8.99 6.61 5.08
CA LEU A 575 -8.05 5.80 5.85
C LEU A 575 -7.90 6.29 7.29
N LEU A 576 -8.06 7.60 7.54
CA LEU A 576 -8.11 8.12 8.91
C LEU A 576 -9.39 7.71 9.63
N ILE A 577 -10.55 7.77 8.96
CA ILE A 577 -11.84 7.35 9.54
C ILE A 577 -11.77 5.88 9.95
N GLU A 578 -11.25 5.00 9.10
CA GLU A 578 -11.09 3.57 9.44
C GLU A 578 -10.22 3.40 10.70
N GLY A 579 -9.06 4.07 10.74
CA GLY A 579 -8.17 4.05 11.89
C GLY A 579 -8.79 4.62 13.17
N LEU A 580 -9.66 5.62 13.07
CA LEU A 580 -10.37 6.21 14.22
C LEU A 580 -11.48 5.31 14.74
N ILE A 581 -12.21 4.59 13.87
CA ILE A 581 -13.19 3.58 14.31
C ILE A 581 -12.45 2.45 15.04
N ASP A 582 -11.30 2.02 14.53
CA ASP A 582 -10.44 1.02 15.17
C ASP A 582 -9.88 1.49 16.52
N LEU A 583 -9.49 2.77 16.59
CA LEU A 583 -9.02 3.38 17.84
C LEU A 583 -10.15 3.49 18.87
N TYR A 584 -11.37 3.81 18.43
CA TYR A 584 -12.55 3.73 19.28
C TYR A 584 -12.80 2.30 19.76
N GLU A 585 -12.80 1.30 18.90
CA GLU A 585 -13.03 -0.11 19.30
C GLU A 585 -11.96 -0.64 20.27
N ALA A 586 -10.75 -0.10 20.24
CA ALA A 586 -9.65 -0.45 21.16
C ALA A 586 -9.69 0.30 22.50
N THR A 587 -10.27 1.51 22.54
CA THR A 587 -10.20 2.41 23.72
C THR A 587 -11.56 2.68 24.36
N PHE A 588 -12.62 2.52 23.59
CA PHE A 588 -13.99 3.00 23.85
C PHE A 588 -14.09 4.49 24.21
N ASP A 589 -13.10 5.30 23.80
CA ASP A 589 -13.17 6.75 23.94
C ASP A 589 -13.97 7.33 22.77
N GLU A 590 -15.22 7.69 23.06
CA GLU A 590 -16.22 8.14 22.07
C GLU A 590 -15.77 9.37 21.27
N LYS A 591 -14.78 10.15 21.74
CA LYS A 591 -14.29 11.32 21.00
C LYS A 591 -13.68 10.94 19.64
N TRP A 592 -13.11 9.73 19.53
CA TRP A 592 -12.55 9.24 18.28
C TRP A 592 -13.64 8.89 17.29
N LEU A 593 -14.71 8.26 17.78
CA LEU A 593 -15.87 7.93 16.97
C LEU A 593 -16.65 9.18 16.55
N GLN A 594 -16.76 10.18 17.43
CA GLN A 594 -17.32 11.49 17.09
C GLN A 594 -16.54 12.17 15.98
N TRP A 595 -15.20 12.17 16.07
CA TRP A 595 -14.38 12.77 15.02
C TRP A 595 -14.47 11.99 13.72
N ALA A 596 -14.55 10.65 13.77
CA ALA A 596 -14.82 9.83 12.59
C ALA A 596 -16.15 10.20 11.91
N ASP A 597 -17.21 10.46 12.66
CA ASP A 597 -18.51 10.94 12.14
C ASP A 597 -18.37 12.31 11.46
N ASP A 598 -17.73 13.29 12.11
CA ASP A 598 -17.48 14.62 11.54
C ASP A 598 -16.67 14.55 10.22
N LEU A 599 -15.64 13.70 10.19
CA LEU A 599 -14.82 13.49 9.00
C LEU A 599 -15.58 12.76 7.90
N GLN A 600 -16.41 11.77 8.23
CA GLN A 600 -17.24 11.06 7.24
C GLN A 600 -18.24 12.00 6.56
N GLN A 601 -18.89 12.88 7.34
CA GLN A 601 -19.80 13.89 6.79
C GLN A 601 -19.07 14.88 5.87
N THR A 602 -17.86 15.29 6.27
CA THR A 602 -17.01 16.18 5.46
C THR A 602 -16.58 15.49 4.16
N GLN A 603 -16.15 14.23 4.24
CA GLN A 603 -15.78 13.42 3.07
C GLN A 603 -16.95 13.30 2.09
N ILE A 604 -18.16 13.02 2.60
CA ILE A 604 -19.38 12.98 1.79
C ILE A 604 -19.61 14.33 1.11
N SER A 605 -19.51 15.44 1.85
CA SER A 605 -19.77 16.78 1.31
C SER A 605 -18.79 17.20 0.23
N LEU A 606 -17.51 16.84 0.34
CA LEU A 606 -16.45 17.30 -0.56
C LEU A 606 -16.29 16.42 -1.80
N PHE A 607 -16.48 15.11 -1.65
CA PHE A 607 -16.00 14.13 -2.63
C PHE A 607 -17.08 13.22 -3.20
N PHE A 608 -18.22 13.04 -2.52
CA PHE A 608 -19.24 12.10 -2.97
C PHE A 608 -19.93 12.58 -4.25
N ASP A 609 -20.05 11.69 -5.23
CA ASP A 609 -20.76 11.94 -6.46
C ASP A 609 -22.27 11.73 -6.30
N ALA A 610 -22.96 12.75 -5.81
CA ALA A 610 -24.41 12.70 -5.60
C ALA A 610 -25.24 12.78 -6.89
N VAL A 611 -24.64 13.14 -8.03
CA VAL A 611 -25.35 13.39 -9.30
C VAL A 611 -25.10 12.29 -10.32
N GLY A 612 -23.90 11.73 -10.35
CA GLY A 612 -23.51 10.65 -11.24
C GLY A 612 -23.76 9.26 -10.63
N THR A 613 -22.72 8.45 -10.57
CA THR A 613 -22.82 7.01 -10.29
C THR A 613 -22.61 6.64 -8.83
N GLY A 614 -22.53 7.62 -7.93
CA GLY A 614 -22.14 7.38 -6.53
C GLY A 614 -20.62 7.24 -6.38
N GLY A 615 -20.17 6.86 -5.18
CA GLY A 615 -18.74 6.81 -4.85
C GLY A 615 -18.12 8.20 -4.67
N PHE A 616 -16.82 8.20 -4.40
CA PHE A 616 -16.04 9.37 -4.00
C PHE A 616 -14.96 9.66 -5.03
N PHE A 617 -14.94 10.89 -5.53
CA PHE A 617 -13.82 11.42 -6.30
C PHE A 617 -12.61 11.63 -5.40
N SER A 618 -11.40 11.41 -5.92
CA SER A 618 -10.15 11.61 -5.18
C SER A 618 -9.95 13.07 -4.73
N THR A 619 -10.42 14.03 -5.52
CA THR A 619 -10.26 15.47 -5.30
C THR A 619 -11.59 16.21 -5.15
N SER A 620 -11.55 17.40 -4.53
CA SER A 620 -12.72 18.30 -4.44
C SER A 620 -13.06 18.88 -5.83
N ILE A 621 -14.29 19.41 -5.99
CA ILE A 621 -14.72 20.01 -7.25
C ILE A 621 -13.91 21.25 -7.64
N SER A 622 -13.32 21.94 -6.65
CA SER A 622 -12.52 23.15 -6.81
C SER A 622 -11.01 22.89 -6.89
N ALA A 623 -10.59 21.63 -7.00
CA ALA A 623 -9.16 21.28 -7.05
C ALA A 623 -8.46 21.97 -8.24
N PRO A 624 -7.43 22.80 -7.99
CA PRO A 624 -6.79 23.58 -9.04
C PRO A 624 -5.88 22.70 -9.91
N HIS A 625 -5.80 23.03 -11.20
CA HIS A 625 -4.88 22.38 -12.17
C HIS A 625 -5.09 20.87 -12.35
N ILE A 626 -6.31 20.38 -12.19
CA ILE A 626 -6.65 18.98 -12.41
C ILE A 626 -7.53 18.85 -13.66
N ILE A 627 -7.08 18.02 -14.61
CA ILE A 627 -7.78 17.78 -15.89
C ILE A 627 -8.91 16.75 -15.78
N LEU A 628 -8.89 15.92 -14.72
CA LEU A 628 -9.83 14.83 -14.50
C LEU A 628 -9.92 14.50 -13.01
N ARG A 629 -11.14 14.40 -12.47
CA ARG A 629 -11.38 13.85 -11.13
C ARG A 629 -11.59 12.35 -11.27
N LEU A 630 -10.77 11.56 -10.60
CA LEU A 630 -10.83 10.10 -10.65
C LEU A 630 -11.58 9.56 -9.44
N LYS A 631 -12.31 8.46 -9.61
CA LYS A 631 -12.81 7.65 -8.48
C LYS A 631 -11.91 6.44 -8.35
N ASP A 632 -11.25 6.31 -7.21
CA ASP A 632 -10.28 5.24 -6.99
C ASP A 632 -10.96 4.04 -6.31
N GLY A 633 -11.10 2.95 -7.08
CA GLY A 633 -11.80 1.73 -6.65
C GLY A 633 -10.90 0.50 -6.56
N MET A 634 -9.82 0.42 -7.32
CA MET A 634 -8.95 -0.76 -7.35
C MET A 634 -7.94 -0.75 -6.21
N ASP A 635 -7.69 -1.92 -5.63
CA ASP A 635 -6.59 -2.09 -4.68
C ASP A 635 -5.23 -2.11 -5.39
N THR A 636 -4.30 -1.29 -4.91
CA THR A 636 -2.93 -1.21 -5.42
C THR A 636 -1.93 -1.52 -4.29
N SER A 637 -0.82 -0.78 -4.20
CA SER A 637 0.03 -0.80 -2.98
C SER A 637 -0.72 -0.22 -1.78
N GLU A 638 -1.63 0.72 -2.04
CA GLU A 638 -2.52 1.33 -1.06
C GLU A 638 -3.93 0.73 -1.23
N PRO A 639 -4.72 0.61 -0.14
CA PRO A 639 -6.07 0.08 -0.22
C PRO A 639 -6.99 1.05 -0.95
N SER A 640 -8.01 0.50 -1.60
CA SER A 640 -9.00 1.29 -2.34
C SER A 640 -9.66 2.38 -1.49
N THR A 641 -9.62 3.62 -1.99
CA THR A 641 -10.30 4.76 -1.34
C THR A 641 -11.80 4.49 -1.20
N ASN A 642 -12.44 4.03 -2.28
CA ASN A 642 -13.89 3.80 -2.30
C ASN A 642 -14.29 2.52 -1.57
N GLY A 643 -13.49 1.45 -1.66
CA GLY A 643 -13.73 0.23 -0.90
C GLY A 643 -13.68 0.48 0.61
N THR A 644 -12.67 1.25 1.07
CA THR A 644 -12.55 1.64 2.47
C THR A 644 -13.66 2.61 2.90
N SER A 645 -14.04 3.55 2.04
CA SER A 645 -15.15 4.47 2.34
C SER A 645 -16.49 3.73 2.47
N ALA A 646 -16.76 2.75 1.61
CA ALA A 646 -17.95 1.90 1.72
C ALA A 646 -17.95 1.10 3.04
N SER A 647 -16.80 0.53 3.42
CA SER A 647 -16.61 -0.16 4.70
C SER A 647 -16.90 0.74 5.90
N ASN A 648 -16.34 1.96 5.91
CA ASN A 648 -16.55 2.95 6.96
C ASN A 648 -18.02 3.36 7.08
N LEU A 649 -18.66 3.70 5.97
CA LEU A 649 -20.08 4.06 5.93
C LEU A 649 -20.96 2.94 6.53
N TYR A 650 -20.66 1.69 6.20
CA TYR A 650 -21.35 0.54 6.74
C TYR A 650 -21.13 0.38 8.26
N ARG A 651 -19.88 0.46 8.72
CA ARG A 651 -19.56 0.40 10.15
C ARG A 651 -20.22 1.53 10.94
N LEU A 652 -20.18 2.76 10.43
CA LEU A 652 -20.81 3.93 11.06
C LEU A 652 -22.34 3.84 11.04
N SER A 653 -22.93 3.32 9.97
CA SER A 653 -24.38 3.03 9.92
C SER A 653 -24.79 2.07 11.03
N SER A 654 -24.00 1.02 11.26
CA SER A 654 -24.22 0.05 12.34
C SER A 654 -24.07 0.69 13.73
N LEU A 655 -23.01 1.46 13.97
CA LEU A 655 -22.74 2.11 15.26
C LEU A 655 -23.77 3.18 15.61
N PHE A 656 -24.27 3.94 14.63
CA PHE A 656 -25.17 5.07 14.87
C PHE A 656 -26.65 4.77 14.62
N HIS A 657 -26.97 3.59 14.09
CA HIS A 657 -28.30 3.25 13.60
C HIS A 657 -28.82 4.28 12.57
N ASP A 658 -27.93 4.68 11.65
CA ASP A 658 -28.18 5.71 10.65
C ASP A 658 -28.16 5.10 9.24
N CYS A 659 -29.34 4.85 8.68
CA CYS A 659 -29.49 4.24 7.36
C CYS A 659 -28.96 5.12 6.22
N SER A 660 -28.77 6.43 6.43
CA SER A 660 -28.25 7.31 5.38
C SER A 660 -26.80 6.95 4.99
N TYR A 661 -26.01 6.45 5.94
CA TYR A 661 -24.67 5.93 5.65
C TYR A 661 -24.72 4.60 4.90
N ALA A 662 -25.58 3.66 5.28
CA ALA A 662 -25.73 2.41 4.54
C ALA A 662 -26.19 2.64 3.09
N GLU A 663 -27.09 3.61 2.87
CA GLU A 663 -27.53 3.99 1.52
C GLU A 663 -26.38 4.54 0.67
N LYS A 664 -25.54 5.41 1.24
CA LYS A 664 -24.33 5.90 0.56
C LYS A 664 -23.34 4.78 0.28
N ALA A 665 -23.19 3.81 1.20
CA ALA A 665 -22.33 2.66 0.97
C ALA A 665 -22.80 1.84 -0.23
N LYS A 666 -24.11 1.58 -0.34
CA LYS A 666 -24.71 0.91 -1.52
C LYS A 666 -24.47 1.68 -2.80
N GLN A 667 -24.66 3.00 -2.79
CA GLN A 667 -24.38 3.86 -3.95
C GLN A 667 -22.90 3.84 -4.33
N THR A 668 -21.98 3.81 -3.36
CA THR A 668 -20.55 3.66 -3.62
C THR A 668 -20.23 2.32 -4.27
N ILE A 669 -20.82 1.22 -3.82
CA ILE A 669 -20.62 -0.10 -4.41
C ILE A 669 -21.17 -0.15 -5.84
N ALA A 670 -22.41 0.32 -6.04
CA ALA A 670 -23.04 0.38 -7.36
C ALA A 670 -22.24 1.22 -8.37
N GLY A 671 -21.51 2.23 -7.90
CA GLY A 671 -20.66 3.07 -8.74
C GLY A 671 -19.51 2.33 -9.44
N PHE A 672 -19.11 1.15 -8.94
CA PHE A 672 -18.05 0.30 -9.48
C PHE A 672 -18.57 -1.09 -9.90
N GLU A 673 -19.88 -1.22 -10.09
CA GLU A 673 -20.53 -2.51 -10.35
C GLU A 673 -19.98 -3.19 -11.60
N SER A 674 -19.87 -2.45 -12.71
CA SER A 674 -19.41 -2.99 -14.00
C SER A 674 -18.01 -3.59 -13.91
N GLU A 675 -17.08 -2.91 -13.24
CA GLU A 675 -15.69 -3.35 -13.16
C GLU A 675 -15.51 -4.43 -12.11
N THR A 676 -16.29 -4.38 -11.03
CA THR A 676 -16.25 -5.43 -10.00
C THR A 676 -16.82 -6.73 -10.56
N LEU A 677 -17.86 -6.68 -11.41
CA LEU A 677 -18.36 -7.87 -12.13
C LEU A 677 -17.33 -8.43 -13.13
N GLN A 678 -16.50 -7.58 -13.73
CA GLN A 678 -15.54 -8.01 -14.74
C GLN A 678 -14.20 -8.47 -14.12
N TYR A 679 -13.79 -7.86 -13.02
CA TYR A 679 -12.47 -8.02 -12.41
C TYR A 679 -12.53 -8.03 -10.87
N PRO A 680 -13.33 -8.90 -10.22
CA PRO A 680 -13.57 -8.83 -8.77
C PRO A 680 -12.29 -8.92 -7.93
N TRP A 681 -11.27 -9.63 -8.40
CA TRP A 681 -9.95 -9.75 -7.72
C TRP A 681 -9.15 -8.45 -7.63
N LEU A 682 -9.52 -7.39 -8.36
CA LEU A 682 -8.92 -6.05 -8.23
C LEU A 682 -9.60 -5.19 -7.16
N PHE A 683 -10.73 -5.64 -6.60
CA PHE A 683 -11.58 -4.90 -5.66
C PHE A 683 -11.74 -5.65 -4.33
N ALA A 684 -10.66 -6.26 -3.83
CA ALA A 684 -10.67 -7.05 -2.59
C ALA A 684 -11.20 -6.26 -1.38
N SER A 685 -10.94 -4.95 -1.30
CA SER A 685 -11.44 -4.06 -0.25
C SER A 685 -12.94 -3.76 -0.35
N PHE A 686 -13.60 -4.03 -1.49
CA PHE A 686 -15.07 -3.94 -1.61
C PHE A 686 -15.79 -5.18 -1.10
N MET A 687 -15.13 -6.34 -1.07
CA MET A 687 -15.76 -7.63 -0.72
C MET A 687 -16.50 -7.61 0.63
N PRO A 688 -15.96 -7.03 1.72
CA PRO A 688 -16.72 -6.92 2.97
C PRO A 688 -18.01 -6.10 2.84
N SER A 689 -17.99 -5.07 1.98
CA SER A 689 -19.13 -4.18 1.74
C SER A 689 -20.19 -4.85 0.86
N ILE A 690 -19.80 -5.69 -0.11
CA ILE A 690 -20.73 -6.52 -0.90
C ILE A 690 -21.49 -7.47 0.04
N VAL A 691 -20.77 -8.18 0.91
CA VAL A 691 -21.39 -9.05 1.93
C VAL A 691 -22.36 -8.25 2.82
N ALA A 692 -21.93 -7.08 3.30
CA ALA A 692 -22.77 -6.21 4.14
C ALA A 692 -24.01 -5.67 3.41
N SER A 693 -23.92 -5.40 2.11
CA SER A 693 -25.06 -4.90 1.33
C SER A 693 -26.20 -5.90 1.22
N GLN A 694 -25.88 -7.20 1.26
CA GLN A 694 -26.83 -8.28 1.11
C GLN A 694 -27.29 -8.87 2.44
N LEU A 695 -26.35 -9.15 3.34
CA LEU A 695 -26.62 -9.86 4.59
C LEU A 695 -26.80 -8.89 5.77
N GLY A 696 -26.51 -7.60 5.57
CA GLY A 696 -26.43 -6.62 6.63
C GLY A 696 -25.16 -6.76 7.46
N ILE A 697 -25.06 -5.94 8.50
CA ILE A 697 -23.90 -5.90 9.39
C ILE A 697 -24.32 -6.35 10.78
N ARG A 698 -23.49 -7.18 11.38
CA ARG A 698 -23.61 -7.57 12.78
C ARG A 698 -22.92 -6.54 13.68
N GLY A 699 -23.69 -5.76 14.41
CA GLY A 699 -23.21 -4.87 15.48
C GLY A 699 -23.52 -5.45 16.86
N VAL A 700 -22.58 -5.33 17.79
CA VAL A 700 -22.75 -5.74 19.19
C VAL A 700 -22.62 -4.51 20.08
N VAL A 701 -23.64 -4.25 20.90
CA VAL A 701 -23.64 -3.17 21.88
C VAL A 701 -23.72 -3.78 23.26
N VAL A 702 -22.77 -3.44 24.12
CA VAL A 702 -22.75 -3.88 25.53
C VAL A 702 -22.96 -2.67 26.42
N ALA A 703 -23.90 -2.75 27.35
CA ALA A 703 -24.11 -1.77 28.40
C ALA A 703 -23.84 -2.39 29.77
N GLY A 704 -23.48 -1.57 30.77
CA GLY A 704 -23.30 -2.00 32.17
C GLY A 704 -21.84 -2.07 32.64
N THR A 705 -21.64 -2.57 33.86
CA THR A 705 -20.34 -2.54 34.55
C THR A 705 -19.51 -3.82 34.42
N ASP A 706 -20.11 -4.96 34.07
CA ASP A 706 -19.39 -6.24 33.89
C ASP A 706 -19.27 -6.63 32.42
N VAL A 707 -18.50 -5.84 31.67
CA VAL A 707 -18.34 -5.99 30.21
C VAL A 707 -17.00 -6.61 29.81
N VAL A 708 -16.12 -6.84 30.78
CA VAL A 708 -14.71 -7.24 30.56
C VAL A 708 -14.61 -8.56 29.79
N GLY A 709 -15.52 -9.51 30.05
CA GLY A 709 -15.56 -10.79 29.33
C GLY A 709 -15.82 -10.61 27.83
N ARG A 710 -16.84 -9.82 27.47
CA ARG A 710 -17.23 -9.59 26.06
C ARG A 710 -16.21 -8.74 25.31
N VAL A 711 -15.63 -7.74 25.96
CA VAL A 711 -14.52 -6.96 25.39
C VAL A 711 -13.33 -7.87 25.08
N LYS A 712 -12.93 -8.74 26.03
CA LYS A 712 -11.85 -9.70 25.79
C LYS A 712 -12.14 -10.70 24.68
N GLU A 713 -13.40 -11.10 24.51
CA GLU A 713 -13.84 -11.96 23.42
C GLU A 713 -13.65 -11.23 22.08
N PHE A 714 -14.18 -10.02 21.95
CA PHE A 714 -14.04 -9.16 20.77
C PHE A 714 -12.56 -8.88 20.43
N GLU A 715 -11.75 -8.47 21.42
CA GLU A 715 -10.32 -8.18 21.24
C GLU A 715 -9.52 -9.41 20.75
N LYS A 716 -10.01 -10.63 20.98
CA LYS A 716 -9.30 -11.88 20.60
C LYS A 716 -9.83 -12.51 19.33
N SER A 717 -10.94 -12.01 18.79
CA SER A 717 -11.53 -12.49 17.56
C SER A 717 -10.76 -11.95 16.34
N PRO A 718 -10.46 -12.80 15.34
CA PRO A 718 -9.97 -12.31 14.06
C PRO A 718 -11.03 -11.40 13.43
N ARG A 719 -10.61 -10.38 12.68
CA ARG A 719 -11.59 -9.59 11.92
C ARG A 719 -12.07 -10.40 10.73
N GLY A 720 -13.34 -10.82 10.79
CA GLY A 720 -13.97 -11.59 9.73
C GLY A 720 -14.78 -10.81 8.71
N GLY A 721 -15.42 -9.72 9.16
CA GLY A 721 -16.27 -8.85 8.32
C GLY A 721 -16.40 -7.46 8.95
N LEU A 722 -17.38 -6.67 8.49
CA LEU A 722 -17.61 -5.29 8.95
C LEU A 722 -18.31 -5.19 10.32
N GLY A 723 -18.21 -6.24 11.13
CA GLY A 723 -18.87 -6.27 12.44
C GLY A 723 -18.33 -5.17 13.36
N THR A 724 -19.23 -4.58 14.15
CA THR A 724 -18.89 -3.46 15.04
C THR A 724 -19.12 -3.85 16.50
N PHE A 725 -18.36 -3.22 17.38
CA PHE A 725 -18.54 -3.39 18.82
C PHE A 725 -18.59 -2.03 19.51
N ALA A 726 -19.64 -1.79 20.30
CA ALA A 726 -19.79 -0.58 21.08
C ALA A 726 -19.98 -0.91 22.56
N TRP A 727 -19.33 -0.14 23.42
CA TRP A 727 -19.56 -0.16 24.85
C TRP A 727 -20.24 1.13 25.28
N LEU A 728 -21.36 1.00 26.01
CA LEU A 728 -22.07 2.12 26.59
C LEU A 728 -21.80 2.19 28.10
N PRO A 729 -21.18 3.26 28.59
CA PRO A 729 -21.07 3.46 30.03
C PRO A 729 -22.45 3.68 30.66
N SER A 730 -22.52 3.49 31.98
CA SER A 730 -23.75 3.69 32.76
C SER A 730 -24.16 5.16 32.90
N SER A 731 -23.24 6.10 32.66
CA SER A 731 -23.46 7.54 32.77
C SER A 731 -23.31 8.25 31.43
N GLY A 732 -24.42 8.40 30.69
CA GLY A 732 -24.46 9.19 29.45
C GLY A 732 -23.47 8.74 28.37
N GLY A 733 -23.16 9.63 27.43
CA GLY A 733 -22.26 9.37 26.31
C GLY A 733 -22.73 10.11 25.04
N TRP A 734 -21.79 10.60 24.25
CA TRP A 734 -22.05 11.11 22.90
C TRP A 734 -22.71 10.05 22.03
N LEU A 735 -22.27 8.78 22.10
CA LEU A 735 -22.85 7.71 21.27
C LEU A 735 -24.34 7.49 21.58
N ARG A 736 -24.74 7.54 22.86
CA ARG A 736 -26.15 7.48 23.27
C ARG A 736 -26.97 8.63 22.70
N SER A 737 -26.36 9.82 22.59
CA SER A 737 -27.04 11.01 22.03
C SER A 737 -27.13 10.97 20.50
N ARG A 738 -26.16 10.31 19.84
CA ARG A 738 -26.08 10.19 18.38
C ARG A 738 -26.94 9.04 17.82
N ASN A 739 -27.19 8.00 18.63
CA ASN A 739 -27.95 6.81 18.28
C ASN A 739 -29.25 6.72 19.11
N GLU A 740 -30.39 7.05 18.50
CA GLU A 740 -31.69 7.07 19.18
C GLU A 740 -32.11 5.70 19.77
N LEU A 741 -31.66 4.59 19.19
CA LEU A 741 -31.94 3.25 19.72
C LEU A 741 -31.29 3.03 21.10
N LEU A 742 -30.13 3.66 21.33
CA LEU A 742 -29.30 3.45 22.51
C LEU A 742 -29.58 4.44 23.65
N LYS A 743 -30.44 5.44 23.39
CA LYS A 743 -30.71 6.57 24.30
C LYS A 743 -31.02 6.13 25.73
N HIS A 744 -31.85 5.10 25.89
CA HIS A 744 -32.27 4.57 27.19
C HIS A 744 -31.72 3.17 27.51
N TYR A 745 -30.81 2.65 26.70
CA TYR A 745 -30.38 1.25 26.79
C TYR A 745 -29.36 1.03 27.93
N GLY A 746 -29.70 0.23 28.95
CA GLY A 746 -28.80 -0.07 30.07
C GLY A 746 -28.50 1.13 30.99
N GLU A 747 -29.40 2.14 31.04
CA GLU A 747 -29.32 3.24 32.02
C GLU A 747 -29.54 2.78 33.47
N ASP A 748 -30.13 1.60 33.66
CA ASP A 748 -30.34 0.97 34.95
C ASP A 748 -29.08 0.31 35.54
N GLY A 749 -27.96 0.38 34.80
CA GLY A 749 -26.66 -0.15 35.23
C GLY A 749 -26.51 -1.66 35.10
N GLN A 750 -27.54 -2.38 34.63
CA GLN A 750 -27.45 -3.81 34.39
C GLN A 750 -26.58 -4.13 33.18
N THR A 751 -25.82 -5.23 33.25
CA THR A 751 -25.10 -5.73 32.08
C THR A 751 -26.09 -6.27 31.07
N ARG A 752 -26.12 -5.66 29.89
CA ARG A 752 -27.00 -6.05 28.79
C ARG A 752 -26.21 -6.13 27.49
N VAL A 753 -26.57 -7.08 26.64
CA VAL A 753 -25.95 -7.26 25.33
C VAL A 753 -27.04 -7.15 24.28
N MET A 754 -26.88 -6.22 23.35
CA MET A 754 -27.73 -6.09 22.17
C MET A 754 -26.94 -6.51 20.95
N VAL A 755 -27.53 -7.39 20.14
CA VAL A 755 -27.00 -7.79 18.84
C VAL A 755 -27.93 -7.24 17.77
N CYS A 756 -27.38 -6.39 16.91
CA CYS A 756 -28.05 -5.80 15.76
C CYS A 756 -27.57 -6.48 14.48
N GLU A 757 -28.46 -7.06 13.70
CA GLU A 757 -28.13 -7.72 12.44
C GLU A 757 -29.30 -7.58 11.46
N GLY A 758 -29.00 -7.30 10.18
CA GLY A 758 -30.04 -7.12 9.15
C GLY A 758 -31.06 -6.01 9.47
N GLY A 759 -30.67 -4.98 10.22
CA GLY A 759 -31.57 -3.90 10.66
C GLY A 759 -32.47 -4.26 11.85
N VAL A 760 -32.32 -5.46 12.42
CA VAL A 760 -33.07 -5.91 13.60
C VAL A 760 -32.12 -6.01 14.79
N CYS A 761 -32.46 -5.33 15.88
CA CYS A 761 -31.71 -5.43 17.13
C CYS A 761 -32.46 -6.28 18.16
N LYS A 762 -31.78 -7.24 18.75
CA LYS A 762 -32.30 -8.14 19.79
C LYS A 762 -31.40 -8.11 21.00
N GLU A 763 -32.00 -8.15 22.18
CA GLU A 763 -31.26 -8.36 23.42
C GLU A 763 -30.89 -9.85 23.51
N ASP A 764 -29.60 -10.14 23.60
CA ASP A 764 -29.10 -11.49 23.82
C ASP A 764 -29.51 -11.87 25.25
N GLY A 765 -30.37 -12.89 25.38
CA GLY A 765 -31.17 -13.12 26.58
C GLY A 765 -30.34 -13.11 27.87
N VAL A 766 -30.85 -12.44 28.90
CA VAL A 766 -30.35 -12.54 30.27
C VAL A 766 -30.27 -14.03 30.61
N LEU A 767 -29.06 -14.56 30.78
CA LEU A 767 -28.89 -15.86 31.41
C LEU A 767 -29.37 -15.68 32.85
N ASP A 768 -30.60 -16.13 33.12
CA ASP A 768 -31.12 -16.26 34.48
C ASP A 768 -30.07 -16.99 35.33
N GLU A 769 -29.49 -16.28 36.30
CA GLU A 769 -28.87 -16.90 37.45
C GLU A 769 -29.96 -17.64 38.24
N GLN A 770 -30.28 -18.86 37.86
CA GLN A 770 -30.94 -19.77 38.79
C GLN A 770 -29.90 -20.35 39.75
N PRO A 771 -30.06 -20.20 41.08
CA PRO A 771 -29.24 -20.90 42.03
C PRO A 771 -29.58 -22.40 41.96
N ALA A 772 -28.67 -23.21 41.42
CA ALA A 772 -28.80 -24.65 41.39
C ALA A 772 -28.71 -25.21 42.83
N GLY A 773 -29.87 -25.32 43.49
CA GLY A 773 -30.11 -26.28 44.56
C GLY A 773 -30.17 -27.69 43.96
N GLY A 774 -29.42 -28.61 44.56
CA GLY A 774 -29.01 -29.88 43.96
C GLY A 774 -30.11 -30.89 43.63
N GLU A 775 -29.78 -31.79 42.70
CA GLU A 775 -29.81 -33.24 42.92
C GLU A 775 -29.00 -33.97 41.83
N LYS A 776 -28.74 -35.25 42.08
CA LYS A 776 -27.59 -36.08 41.65
C LYS A 776 -27.68 -36.73 40.26
N ASP A 777 -26.50 -37.24 39.85
CA ASP A 777 -26.20 -38.29 38.85
C ASP A 777 -26.31 -37.89 37.36
N SER A 778 -25.37 -38.16 36.47
CA SER A 778 -24.36 -39.22 36.42
C SER A 778 -23.28 -38.93 35.34
N GLY A 779 -22.01 -39.24 35.66
CA GLY A 779 -21.06 -39.92 34.76
C GLY A 779 -20.38 -39.18 33.61
N LEU A 780 -19.22 -38.55 33.88
CA LEU A 780 -18.06 -38.44 32.97
C LEU A 780 -16.78 -38.31 33.81
N PRO A 781 -15.73 -39.16 33.65
CA PRO A 781 -14.48 -38.98 34.38
C PRO A 781 -13.46 -38.14 33.59
N GLY A 782 -13.07 -37.02 34.19
CA GLY A 782 -11.67 -36.72 34.54
C GLY A 782 -10.62 -36.64 33.44
N VAL A 783 -10.21 -35.41 33.12
CA VAL A 783 -8.91 -35.07 32.55
C VAL A 783 -7.81 -35.48 33.54
N GLY A 784 -6.96 -36.43 33.12
CA GLY A 784 -5.75 -36.84 33.82
C GLY A 784 -4.50 -36.43 33.04
N GLU A 785 -3.57 -35.80 33.75
CA GLU A 785 -2.14 -35.61 33.51
C GLU A 785 -1.53 -36.23 32.23
N LEU A 786 -1.02 -35.37 31.33
CA LEU A 786 -0.15 -35.77 30.21
C LEU A 786 1.28 -35.95 30.70
N GLY A 787 1.62 -37.19 31.05
CA GLY A 787 2.98 -37.70 31.15
C GLY A 787 3.17 -38.92 30.26
N GLY A 788 4.13 -38.86 29.34
CA GLY A 788 4.86 -40.04 28.86
C GLY A 788 4.42 -40.72 27.55
N ALA A 789 5.38 -40.77 26.62
CA ALA A 789 5.66 -41.83 25.64
C ALA A 789 4.75 -42.00 24.41
N LEU A 790 5.30 -41.56 23.26
CA LEU A 790 4.95 -42.02 21.91
C LEU A 790 5.39 -43.49 21.70
N PRO A 791 4.59 -44.35 21.03
CA PRO A 791 5.07 -45.64 20.54
C PRO A 791 5.62 -45.53 19.12
N SER A 792 6.75 -46.22 18.93
CA SER A 792 7.41 -46.53 17.66
C SER A 792 6.50 -47.32 16.72
N ILE A 793 6.41 -46.91 15.45
CA ILE A 793 5.88 -47.74 14.37
C ILE A 793 7.06 -48.38 13.64
N GLY A 794 7.07 -49.71 13.67
CA GLY A 794 8.11 -50.57 13.13
C GLY A 794 8.00 -50.80 11.63
N GLU A 795 9.12 -51.34 11.14
CA GLU A 795 9.46 -51.69 9.77
C GLU A 795 8.46 -52.63 9.09
N GLY A 796 8.18 -52.35 7.81
CA GLY A 796 7.49 -53.25 6.90
C GLY A 796 8.08 -53.16 5.50
N LYS A 797 8.95 -54.12 5.15
CA LYS A 797 9.49 -54.37 3.80
C LYS A 797 8.35 -54.66 2.81
N LEU A 798 8.42 -54.10 1.60
CA LEU A 798 7.86 -54.72 0.38
C LEU A 798 8.61 -54.25 -0.88
N THR A 799 9.47 -55.16 -1.35
CA THR A 799 9.82 -55.56 -2.74
C THR A 799 9.75 -54.57 -3.92
N VAL A 800 10.88 -54.54 -4.63
CA VAL A 800 11.14 -53.95 -5.95
C VAL A 800 10.72 -54.92 -7.09
N SER A 801 10.00 -54.38 -8.08
CA SER A 801 9.94 -54.79 -9.50
C SER A 801 9.23 -53.64 -10.22
N GLY A 802 9.71 -52.96 -11.27
CA GLY A 802 10.41 -53.40 -12.46
C GLY A 802 9.56 -52.96 -13.67
N ASP A 803 10.07 -51.95 -14.42
CA ASP A 803 9.74 -51.53 -15.79
C ASP A 803 8.31 -51.09 -16.19
N ASN A 804 8.14 -49.83 -16.60
CA ASN A 804 8.05 -49.46 -18.03
C ASN A 804 7.89 -47.95 -18.26
N ALA A 805 8.64 -47.46 -19.25
CA ALA A 805 8.60 -46.11 -19.81
C ALA A 805 7.64 -46.02 -21.00
N GLY A 806 7.03 -44.85 -21.23
CA GLY A 806 6.36 -44.50 -22.49
C GLY A 806 5.28 -43.41 -22.36
N PRO A 807 5.04 -42.58 -23.40
CA PRO A 807 5.19 -41.12 -23.29
C PRO A 807 3.89 -40.30 -23.45
N ALA A 808 4.00 -39.02 -23.08
CA ALA A 808 3.00 -37.96 -23.24
C ALA A 808 2.85 -37.47 -24.71
N PRO A 809 1.69 -36.89 -25.08
CA PRO A 809 1.59 -36.06 -26.28
C PRO A 809 1.28 -34.58 -25.96
N THR A 810 2.15 -33.73 -26.54
CA THR A 810 1.98 -32.38 -27.14
C THR A 810 0.97 -31.40 -26.60
#